data_AF-A0A550CP88-F1
#
_entry.id   AF-A0A550CP88-F1
#
_cell.length_a   1.000
_cell.length_b   1.000
_cell.length_c   1.000
_cell.angle_alpha   90.00
_cell.angle_beta   90.00
_cell.angle_gamma   90.00
#
_symmetry.space_group_name_H-M   'P 1'
#
loop_
_entity.id
_entity.type
_entity.pdbx_description
1 polymer ?
#
loop_
_entity_poly.entity_id
_entity_poly.type
_entity_poly.pdbx_seq_one_letter_code
_entity_poly.pdbx_strand_id
1 'polypeptide(L)'
;MAVDEAHEILQRAQEENSDPAVVLSEVLVVLFRQRLLPLDPYYVSVSACCSILSARPDIHLLLGTAIEEQNWDILLTSGKSLYLLTLKDADMRSQKPQCQVDFAVEDKINTFLDTYATLLTVYARSDSGPPLWVPDDEVPDVPASYTRFITSLRIPDIGDDDPCLLLHGLGNMLEGQSLSARLQNIFRPGHHTLYINSTASGKTRSVLEGLSRNWGVYFPYIGHSASLGSSELPVQFDMNLNRFKKPAPGVQPDVWQTQGVAANVQVARRLAALVLFARLIIFKTYLEALPDAHDPKHRKRWLLLQVSSSTMVGRQPFQELPFRLREAIDCSPGYIEHRLADTLLRIRALLGRDEPIYCVLEDAQGASNYHADRFRPSSALREITRCWEGLEGLTLVICGTPFDVTPFRQPGVQYRLCTDTGSFDNRDDQAAYVRRYLPPELATSDTGRKLVDRICLWLRGRYRLTSSFVNCLLATRYSEPHTLLSAFIAANAGVEPGDGPMRMDSLEDYAKLHILDDDALLIAQAVVQRVMTLGQESVKITEDCMHMVSLVFARFTNADGTEAVIDEPFFVFPVVRLLFREWGPLSGFLHMRHATSLDAMPSRLPFHLAVVPLLLLASRRKQPLSHLLEFDDPQHPWANQTYNLVRLSSSEGQLRAQPYISPFPEEDDLEPWATESPDWLQHTRPEPFCVASGFSHADLIFAVQLASGELLYVALKIMLKNDAIDVSAENIEQSLARMTPDHIFEVCVPNAPPSTRPRFSEVPNVGSLPVLRAFATFPKATKVKVLARNPLPSPTAVLNLPALQALSAGIPYPPILRRVAAALIPPRQRRMVGDASLCIEVEDD
;
A
#
# COMPACT_ATOMS: atom_id res chain seq x y z
N MET A 1 20.76 37.10 2.65
CA MET A 1 20.44 36.81 1.24
C MET A 1 19.73 37.96 0.54
N ALA A 2 18.48 38.33 0.87
CA ALA A 2 17.80 39.44 0.18
C ALA A 2 18.47 40.81 0.41
N VAL A 3 18.98 41.05 1.63
CA VAL A 3 19.77 42.25 1.94
C VAL A 3 21.06 42.26 1.13
N ASP A 4 21.77 41.13 1.05
CA ASP A 4 23.02 41.01 0.30
C ASP A 4 22.79 41.23 -1.21
N GLU A 5 21.75 40.60 -1.79
CA GLU A 5 21.35 40.80 -3.20
C GLU A 5 21.02 42.26 -3.49
N ALA A 6 20.32 42.93 -2.56
CA ALA A 6 20.02 44.36 -2.68
C ALA A 6 21.28 45.24 -2.60
N HIS A 7 22.23 44.92 -1.71
CA HIS A 7 23.51 45.64 -1.63
C HIS A 7 24.34 45.44 -2.89
N GLU A 8 24.39 44.21 -3.45
CA GLU A 8 25.06 43.92 -4.71
C GLU A 8 24.46 44.74 -5.87
N ILE A 9 23.13 44.87 -5.93
CA ILE A 9 22.44 45.71 -6.92
C ILE A 9 22.86 47.18 -6.78
N LEU A 10 22.87 47.72 -5.56
CA LEU A 10 23.25 49.12 -5.30
C LEU A 10 24.73 49.39 -5.59
N GLN A 11 25.62 48.48 -5.20
CA GLN A 11 27.05 48.57 -5.47
C GLN A 11 27.31 48.58 -6.98
N ARG A 12 26.73 47.61 -7.71
CA ARG A 12 26.83 47.54 -9.18
C ARG A 12 26.29 48.81 -9.83
N ALA A 13 25.17 49.33 -9.34
CA ALA A 13 24.59 50.58 -9.84
C ALA A 13 25.54 51.77 -9.70
N GLN A 14 26.27 51.85 -8.59
CA GLN A 14 27.26 52.89 -8.35
C GLN A 14 28.50 52.74 -9.24
N GLU A 15 28.99 51.51 -9.41
CA GLU A 15 30.18 51.22 -10.22
C GLU A 15 29.93 51.42 -11.73
N GLU A 16 28.75 51.02 -12.20
CA GLU A 16 28.39 51.04 -13.63
C GLU A 16 27.61 52.29 -14.05
N ASN A 17 27.27 53.17 -13.10
CA ASN A 17 26.38 54.32 -13.33
C ASN A 17 25.07 53.90 -14.01
N SER A 18 24.43 52.85 -13.47
CA SER A 18 23.22 52.27 -14.03
C SER A 18 22.03 53.25 -14.00
N ASP A 19 21.11 53.11 -14.95
CA ASP A 19 19.86 53.89 -14.98
C ASP A 19 19.04 53.66 -13.68
N PRO A 20 18.69 54.71 -12.92
CA PRO A 20 17.89 54.58 -11.70
C PRO A 20 16.59 53.78 -11.86
N ALA A 21 15.96 53.78 -13.05
CA ALA A 21 14.77 52.97 -13.32
C ALA A 21 15.07 51.47 -13.35
N VAL A 22 16.24 51.07 -13.86
CA VAL A 22 16.71 49.67 -13.84
C VAL A 22 17.02 49.25 -12.41
N VAL A 23 17.74 50.10 -11.67
CA VAL A 23 18.08 49.84 -10.26
C VAL A 23 16.81 49.70 -9.42
N LEU A 24 15.84 50.62 -9.58
CA LEU A 24 14.56 50.55 -8.87
C LEU A 24 13.80 49.26 -9.20
N SER A 25 13.78 48.86 -10.47
CA SER A 25 13.15 47.62 -10.92
C SER A 25 13.75 46.40 -10.21
N GLU A 26 15.08 46.26 -10.22
CA GLU A 26 15.78 45.15 -9.56
C GLU A 26 15.57 45.15 -8.04
N VAL A 27 15.68 46.31 -7.41
CA VAL A 27 15.40 46.53 -5.99
C VAL A 27 13.96 46.13 -5.63
N LEU A 28 12.98 46.54 -6.42
CA LEU A 28 11.57 46.19 -6.20
C LEU A 28 11.34 44.69 -6.36
N VAL A 29 12.01 44.02 -7.31
CA VAL A 29 11.96 42.56 -7.44
C VAL A 29 12.47 41.88 -6.15
N VAL A 30 13.58 42.34 -5.59
CA VAL A 30 14.11 41.82 -4.31
C VAL A 30 13.14 42.09 -3.16
N LEU A 31 12.60 43.31 -3.05
CA LEU A 31 11.61 43.68 -2.03
C LEU A 31 10.35 42.83 -2.11
N PHE A 32 9.83 42.64 -3.31
CA PHE A 32 8.59 41.90 -3.53
C PHE A 32 8.80 40.43 -3.21
N ARG A 33 9.91 39.82 -3.63
CA ARG A 33 10.29 38.46 -3.21
C ARG A 33 10.43 38.35 -1.69
N GLN A 34 11.10 39.31 -1.06
CA GLN A 34 11.28 39.34 0.40
C GLN A 34 9.93 39.42 1.14
N ARG A 35 8.97 40.16 0.58
CA ARG A 35 7.63 40.35 1.14
C ARG A 35 6.58 39.34 0.64
N LEU A 36 6.98 38.37 -0.18
CA LEU A 36 6.09 37.39 -0.79
C LEU A 36 4.93 38.05 -1.57
N LEU A 37 5.27 39.07 -2.36
CA LEU A 37 4.35 39.80 -3.22
C LEU A 37 4.50 39.36 -4.68
N PRO A 38 3.40 39.29 -5.45
CA PRO A 38 3.44 39.10 -6.90
C PRO A 38 4.33 40.13 -7.61
N LEU A 39 5.17 39.69 -8.54
CA LEU A 39 5.95 40.57 -9.41
C LEU A 39 5.05 41.20 -10.49
N ASP A 40 4.29 42.23 -10.12
CA ASP A 40 3.37 42.92 -11.02
C ASP A 40 4.14 43.84 -12.00
N PRO A 41 4.11 43.58 -13.32
CA PRO A 41 4.85 44.38 -14.31
C PRO A 41 4.52 45.88 -14.30
N TYR A 42 3.35 46.28 -13.78
CA TYR A 42 2.97 47.69 -13.63
C TYR A 42 3.74 48.42 -12.52
N TYR A 43 4.48 47.70 -11.69
CA TYR A 43 5.29 48.26 -10.63
C TYR A 43 6.76 47.93 -10.81
N VAL A 44 7.10 46.69 -11.20
CA VAL A 44 8.49 46.22 -11.23
C VAL A 44 9.15 46.36 -12.59
N SER A 45 8.43 46.65 -13.69
CA SER A 45 9.10 46.83 -14.98
C SER A 45 9.91 48.12 -15.02
N VAL A 46 10.99 48.15 -15.80
CA VAL A 46 11.81 49.37 -15.98
C VAL A 46 10.95 50.56 -16.46
N SER A 47 9.99 50.31 -17.35
CA SER A 47 9.05 51.34 -17.84
C SER A 47 8.14 51.89 -16.72
N ALA A 48 7.61 50.99 -15.88
CA ALA A 48 6.85 51.37 -14.70
C ALA A 48 7.70 52.16 -13.70
N CYS A 49 8.92 51.69 -13.41
CA CYS A 49 9.86 52.35 -12.52
C CYS A 49 10.24 53.74 -13.01
N CYS A 50 10.48 53.91 -14.32
CA CYS A 50 10.71 55.22 -14.94
C CYS A 50 9.51 56.15 -14.74
N SER A 51 8.28 55.63 -14.90
CA SER A 51 7.04 56.38 -14.66
C SER A 51 6.90 56.77 -13.18
N ILE A 52 7.23 55.87 -12.25
CA ILE A 52 7.22 56.11 -10.81
C ILE A 52 8.24 57.19 -10.45
N LEU A 53 9.50 57.06 -10.88
CA LEU A 53 10.56 58.04 -10.60
C LEU A 53 10.24 59.42 -11.17
N SER A 54 9.62 59.47 -12.35
CA SER A 54 9.18 60.73 -12.98
C SER A 54 8.03 61.38 -12.21
N ALA A 55 7.06 60.58 -11.76
CA ALA A 55 5.93 61.08 -10.98
C ALA A 55 6.33 61.42 -9.53
N ARG A 56 7.41 60.82 -9.01
CA ARG A 56 7.81 60.83 -7.59
C ARG A 56 9.29 61.19 -7.40
N PRO A 57 9.65 62.49 -7.47
CA PRO A 57 11.02 62.95 -7.26
C PRO A 57 11.61 62.58 -5.89
N ASP A 58 10.75 62.40 -4.89
CA ASP A 58 11.13 61.95 -3.55
C ASP A 58 11.73 60.54 -3.55
N ILE A 59 11.14 59.61 -4.32
CA ILE A 59 11.66 58.24 -4.47
C ILE A 59 12.98 58.25 -5.25
N HIS A 60 13.08 59.09 -6.28
CA HIS A 60 14.32 59.23 -7.06
C HIS A 60 15.47 59.73 -6.19
N LEU A 61 15.26 60.75 -5.35
CA LEU A 61 16.28 61.25 -4.44
C LEU A 61 16.72 60.19 -3.42
N LEU A 62 15.77 59.46 -2.85
CA LEU A 62 16.05 58.38 -1.90
C LEU A 62 16.85 57.25 -2.54
N LEU A 63 16.51 56.85 -3.77
CA LEU A 63 17.23 55.84 -4.52
C LEU A 63 18.65 56.30 -4.86
N GLY A 64 18.83 57.55 -5.30
CA GLY A 64 20.16 58.13 -5.52
C GLY A 64 21.02 58.09 -4.26
N THR A 65 20.44 58.49 -3.11
CA THR A 65 21.14 58.43 -1.81
C THR A 65 21.50 56.99 -1.44
N ALA A 66 20.59 56.03 -1.65
CA ALA A 66 20.84 54.61 -1.39
C ALA A 66 21.96 54.03 -2.27
N ILE A 67 22.05 54.44 -3.55
CA ILE A 67 23.13 54.05 -4.46
C ILE A 67 24.46 54.67 -4.03
N GLU A 68 24.48 55.97 -3.72
CA GLU A 68 25.70 56.68 -3.30
C GLU A 68 26.28 56.14 -2.00
N GLU A 69 25.42 55.88 -1.02
CA GLU A 69 25.81 55.36 0.29
C GLU A 69 25.90 53.82 0.34
N GLN A 70 25.55 53.12 -0.75
CA GLN A 70 25.38 51.67 -0.81
C GLN A 70 24.52 51.12 0.34
N ASN A 71 23.53 51.90 0.78
CA ASN A 71 22.78 51.64 2.01
C ASN A 71 21.32 51.34 1.69
N TRP A 72 21.00 50.04 1.67
CA TRP A 72 19.65 49.52 1.46
C TRP A 72 18.63 50.05 2.47
N ASP A 73 19.06 50.25 3.73
CA ASP A 73 18.16 50.60 4.81
C ASP A 73 17.50 51.96 4.61
N ILE A 74 18.09 52.85 3.80
CA ILE A 74 17.52 54.16 3.44
C ILE A 74 16.16 54.00 2.74
N LEU A 75 16.03 52.97 1.90
CA LEU A 75 14.79 52.64 1.19
C LEU A 75 13.72 52.05 2.11
N LEU A 76 14.14 51.41 3.21
CA LEU A 76 13.25 50.74 4.17
C LEU A 76 12.83 51.62 5.35
N THR A 77 13.74 52.43 5.90
CA THR A 77 13.58 53.08 7.21
C THR A 77 13.01 54.50 7.12
N SER A 78 13.07 55.15 5.96
CA SER A 78 12.44 56.45 5.80
C SER A 78 10.91 56.29 5.85
N GLY A 79 10.29 56.78 6.93
CA GLY A 79 8.85 56.58 7.21
C GLY A 79 7.90 57.03 6.08
N LYS A 80 8.36 57.87 5.15
CA LYS A 80 7.68 58.20 3.90
C LYS A 80 7.87 57.15 2.79
N SER A 81 9.07 56.58 2.63
CA SER A 81 9.36 55.50 1.67
C SER A 81 8.62 54.21 2.04
N LEU A 82 8.47 53.93 3.33
CA LEU A 82 7.76 52.75 3.80
C LEU A 82 6.33 52.74 3.25
N TYR A 83 5.55 53.83 3.33
CA TYR A 83 4.18 53.84 2.78
C TYR A 83 4.15 53.73 1.25
N LEU A 84 5.14 54.30 0.56
CA LEU A 84 5.17 54.43 -0.89
C LEU A 84 5.63 53.16 -1.61
N LEU A 85 6.61 52.47 -1.04
CA LEU A 85 7.11 51.18 -1.53
C LEU A 85 6.40 49.99 -0.88
N THR A 86 5.56 50.20 0.15
CA THR A 86 4.79 49.08 0.75
C THR A 86 3.58 48.69 -0.06
N LEU A 87 3.05 49.56 -0.92
CA LEU A 87 1.93 49.23 -1.82
C LEU A 87 0.80 48.48 -1.09
N LYS A 88 0.56 48.83 0.18
CA LYS A 88 -0.26 48.04 1.12
C LYS A 88 -1.70 47.82 0.64
N ASP A 89 -2.19 48.70 -0.23
CA ASP A 89 -3.55 48.66 -0.79
C ASP A 89 -3.57 48.34 -2.30
N ALA A 90 -2.41 48.12 -2.92
CA ALA A 90 -2.36 47.77 -4.34
C ALA A 90 -2.69 46.29 -4.52
N ASP A 91 -3.71 45.99 -5.31
CA ASP A 91 -4.00 44.62 -5.76
C ASP A 91 -2.96 44.18 -6.80
N MET A 92 -1.77 43.83 -6.30
CA MET A 92 -0.63 43.40 -7.12
C MET A 92 -0.89 42.01 -7.70
N ARG A 93 -0.69 41.88 -9.00
CA ARG A 93 -0.88 40.64 -9.76
C ARG A 93 0.21 40.48 -10.80
N SER A 94 0.76 39.28 -10.94
CA SER A 94 1.75 39.03 -11.99
C SER A 94 1.15 39.08 -13.39
N GLN A 95 -0.17 38.85 -13.52
CA GLN A 95 -0.92 39.00 -14.77
C GLN A 95 -2.32 39.57 -14.51
N LYS A 96 -2.67 40.65 -15.24
CA LYS A 96 -4.03 41.21 -15.25
C LYS A 96 -4.92 40.50 -16.28
N PRO A 97 -6.26 40.50 -16.11
CA PRO A 97 -7.18 39.98 -17.12
C PRO A 97 -6.94 40.64 -18.49
N GLN A 98 -6.83 39.85 -19.56
CA GLN A 98 -6.57 40.34 -20.92
C GLN A 98 -7.76 40.16 -21.86
N CYS A 99 -8.63 39.19 -21.57
CA CYS A 99 -9.83 38.92 -22.37
C CYS A 99 -11.09 38.80 -21.50
N GLN A 100 -12.26 38.78 -22.14
CA GLN A 100 -13.55 38.66 -21.45
C GLN A 100 -13.65 37.40 -20.58
N VAL A 101 -13.01 36.30 -20.98
CA VAL A 101 -13.00 35.05 -20.20
C VAL A 101 -12.21 35.23 -18.89
N ASP A 102 -11.06 35.92 -18.93
CA ASP A 102 -10.26 36.22 -17.74
C ASP A 102 -11.03 37.13 -16.76
N PHE A 103 -11.78 38.11 -17.27
CA PHE A 103 -12.66 38.96 -16.44
C PHE A 103 -13.82 38.16 -15.84
N ALA A 104 -14.41 37.23 -16.60
CA ALA A 104 -15.48 36.37 -16.11
C ALA A 104 -15.00 35.43 -14.97
N VAL A 105 -13.73 35.03 -14.97
CA VAL A 105 -13.13 34.30 -13.83
C VAL A 105 -13.17 35.13 -12.57
N GLU A 106 -12.78 36.41 -12.64
CA GLU A 106 -12.79 37.31 -11.48
C GLU A 106 -14.19 37.55 -10.96
N ASP A 107 -15.13 37.80 -11.86
CA ASP A 107 -16.54 38.00 -11.52
C ASP A 107 -17.12 36.77 -10.80
N LYS A 108 -16.82 35.57 -11.30
CA LYS A 108 -17.23 34.31 -10.68
C LYS A 108 -16.60 34.09 -9.30
N ILE A 109 -15.32 34.46 -9.13
CA ILE A 109 -14.63 34.41 -7.83
C ILE A 109 -15.25 35.40 -6.86
N ASN A 110 -15.45 36.65 -7.27
CA ASN A 110 -16.05 37.68 -6.42
C ASN A 110 -17.48 37.30 -6.01
N THR A 111 -18.30 36.85 -6.95
CA THR A 111 -19.65 36.35 -6.67
C THR A 111 -19.63 35.16 -5.69
N PHE A 112 -18.63 34.28 -5.81
CA PHE A 112 -18.43 33.19 -4.85
C PHE A 112 -18.05 33.73 -3.47
N LEU A 113 -17.09 34.65 -3.38
CA LEU A 113 -16.65 35.25 -2.12
C LEU A 113 -17.78 36.06 -1.44
N ASP A 114 -18.59 36.79 -2.19
CA ASP A 114 -19.77 37.49 -1.67
C ASP A 114 -20.76 36.52 -1.00
N THR A 115 -20.84 35.30 -1.52
CA THR A 115 -21.70 34.23 -0.97
C THR A 115 -21.06 33.54 0.23
N TYR A 116 -19.76 33.26 0.16
CA TYR A 116 -19.08 32.32 1.06
C TYR A 116 -18.16 32.95 2.11
N ALA A 117 -17.68 34.19 1.92
CA ALA A 117 -16.69 34.80 2.82
C ALA A 117 -17.22 34.92 4.25
N THR A 118 -18.48 35.35 4.42
CA THR A 118 -19.13 35.42 5.74
C THR A 118 -19.24 34.04 6.38
N LEU A 119 -19.66 33.03 5.63
CA LEU A 119 -19.80 31.65 6.11
C LEU A 119 -18.44 31.08 6.56
N LEU A 120 -17.41 31.24 5.73
CA LEU A 120 -16.04 30.82 6.03
C LEU A 120 -15.48 31.57 7.24
N THR A 121 -15.77 32.86 7.37
CA THR A 121 -15.34 33.68 8.52
C THR A 121 -15.97 33.21 9.81
N VAL A 122 -17.30 32.97 9.80
CA VAL A 122 -18.03 32.44 10.96
C VAL A 122 -17.47 31.10 11.37
N TYR A 123 -17.25 30.19 10.42
CA TYR A 123 -16.68 28.88 10.69
C TYR A 123 -15.22 28.97 11.21
N ALA A 124 -14.38 29.78 10.58
CA ALA A 124 -12.99 29.96 10.97
C ALA A 124 -12.86 30.44 12.43
N ARG A 125 -13.79 31.30 12.88
CA ARG A 125 -13.81 31.89 14.22
C ARG A 125 -14.68 31.15 15.24
N SER A 126 -15.52 30.20 14.84
CA SER A 126 -16.37 29.47 15.77
C SER A 126 -15.54 28.57 16.69
N ASP A 127 -16.14 27.92 17.69
CA ASP A 127 -15.51 26.79 18.41
C ASP A 127 -16.28 25.48 18.23
N SER A 128 -17.25 25.48 17.31
CA SER A 128 -18.07 24.32 16.98
C SER A 128 -17.24 23.25 16.28
N GLY A 129 -17.16 22.07 16.90
CA GLY A 129 -16.70 20.85 16.23
C GLY A 129 -17.76 20.27 15.30
N PRO A 130 -17.48 19.11 14.68
CA PRO A 130 -18.50 18.34 13.99
C PRO A 130 -19.65 17.97 14.94
N PRO A 131 -20.86 17.73 14.43
CA PRO A 131 -21.90 17.06 15.21
C PRO A 131 -21.35 15.73 15.75
N LEU A 132 -21.93 15.27 16.86
CA LEU A 132 -21.54 14.02 17.49
C LEU A 132 -22.49 12.92 17.05
N TRP A 133 -21.92 11.77 16.70
CA TRP A 133 -22.67 10.58 16.36
C TRP A 133 -23.32 10.01 17.61
N VAL A 134 -24.57 9.57 17.48
CA VAL A 134 -25.36 8.92 18.52
C VAL A 134 -26.01 7.69 17.89
N PRO A 135 -25.95 6.52 18.52
CA PRO A 135 -26.54 5.29 17.97
C PRO A 135 -28.08 5.34 18.00
N ASP A 136 -28.75 4.73 17.02
CA ASP A 136 -30.21 4.66 16.92
C ASP A 136 -30.89 4.04 18.16
N ASP A 137 -31.95 4.69 18.65
CA ASP A 137 -32.66 4.36 19.90
C ASP A 137 -33.42 3.02 19.89
N GLU A 138 -33.50 2.34 18.76
CA GLU A 138 -34.39 1.19 18.55
C GLU A 138 -33.91 -0.16 19.10
N VAL A 139 -32.71 -0.25 19.69
CA VAL A 139 -32.19 -1.51 20.24
C VAL A 139 -32.63 -1.67 21.71
N PRO A 140 -33.58 -2.58 22.03
CA PRO A 140 -33.99 -2.87 23.41
C PRO A 140 -32.85 -3.54 24.22
N ASP A 141 -32.94 -3.47 25.54
CA ASP A 141 -32.10 -4.21 26.50
C ASP A 141 -30.60 -3.84 26.60
N VAL A 142 -30.19 -2.68 26.08
CA VAL A 142 -28.81 -2.18 26.25
C VAL A 142 -28.59 -1.54 27.63
N PRO A 143 -27.53 -1.91 28.39
CA PRO A 143 -27.20 -1.25 29.63
C PRO A 143 -27.00 0.27 29.46
N ALA A 144 -27.63 1.07 30.32
CA ALA A 144 -27.50 2.54 30.26
C ALA A 144 -26.04 3.03 30.43
N SER A 145 -25.18 2.23 31.08
CA SER A 145 -23.74 2.50 31.19
C SER A 145 -23.05 2.48 29.81
N TYR A 146 -23.49 1.62 28.89
CA TYR A 146 -22.91 1.48 27.55
C TYR A 146 -23.30 2.66 26.67
N THR A 147 -24.57 3.07 26.67
CA THR A 147 -25.02 4.28 25.96
C THR A 147 -24.27 5.51 26.46
N ARG A 148 -24.16 5.68 27.78
CA ARG A 148 -23.38 6.79 28.38
C ARG A 148 -21.91 6.74 27.95
N PHE A 149 -21.32 5.55 27.92
CA PHE A 149 -19.95 5.36 27.45
C PHE A 149 -19.80 5.78 25.98
N ILE A 150 -20.67 5.30 25.08
CA ILE A 150 -20.64 5.67 23.66
C ILE A 150 -20.74 7.18 23.48
N THR A 151 -21.70 7.84 24.14
CA THR A 151 -21.82 9.31 24.10
C THR A 151 -20.57 10.01 24.63
N SER A 152 -19.92 9.44 25.65
CA SER A 152 -18.69 10.00 26.22
C SER A 152 -17.49 9.94 25.28
N LEU A 153 -17.48 9.04 24.29
CA LEU A 153 -16.43 8.98 23.27
C LEU A 153 -16.43 10.22 22.37
N ARG A 154 -17.57 10.91 22.22
CA ARG A 154 -17.71 12.09 21.35
C ARG A 154 -17.23 11.81 19.92
N ILE A 155 -17.69 10.70 19.35
CA ILE A 155 -17.37 10.31 17.97
C ILE A 155 -18.00 11.33 17.01
N PRO A 156 -17.26 11.87 16.02
CA PRO A 156 -17.84 12.75 15.01
C PRO A 156 -18.88 12.04 14.15
N ASP A 157 -19.96 12.76 13.87
CA ASP A 157 -20.94 12.43 12.84
C ASP A 157 -20.59 13.15 11.53
N ILE A 158 -20.63 12.40 10.44
CA ILE A 158 -20.40 12.90 9.08
C ILE A 158 -21.66 12.85 8.20
N GLY A 159 -22.80 12.39 8.73
CA GLY A 159 -24.10 12.37 8.05
C GLY A 159 -24.47 11.05 7.36
N ASP A 160 -23.76 9.97 7.66
CA ASP A 160 -23.95 8.63 7.06
C ASP A 160 -24.56 7.61 8.06
N ASP A 161 -25.13 8.06 9.17
CA ASP A 161 -25.65 7.26 10.30
C ASP A 161 -24.61 6.32 10.99
N ASP A 162 -23.36 6.30 10.49
CA ASP A 162 -22.27 5.49 10.98
C ASP A 162 -21.23 6.27 11.82
N PRO A 163 -20.60 5.62 12.83
CA PRO A 163 -19.55 6.25 13.62
C PRO A 163 -18.27 6.51 12.79
N CYS A 164 -17.81 7.77 12.75
CA CYS A 164 -16.61 8.15 12.00
C CYS A 164 -15.31 8.00 12.81
N LEU A 165 -14.82 6.76 12.97
CA LEU A 165 -13.55 6.50 13.68
C LEU A 165 -12.32 7.09 13.00
N LEU A 166 -12.39 7.39 11.69
CA LEU A 166 -11.30 8.08 10.97
C LEU A 166 -11.07 9.50 11.49
N LEU A 167 -12.11 10.19 11.97
CA LEU A 167 -12.02 11.55 12.52
C LEU A 167 -11.99 11.59 14.05
N HIS A 168 -12.42 10.50 14.71
CA HIS A 168 -12.36 10.39 16.17
C HIS A 168 -10.93 10.58 16.70
N GLY A 169 -10.75 11.47 17.66
CA GLY A 169 -9.44 11.77 18.25
C GLY A 169 -8.40 12.35 17.28
N LEU A 170 -8.79 12.91 16.13
CA LEU A 170 -7.87 13.51 15.16
C LEU A 170 -7.01 14.62 15.80
N GLY A 171 -5.69 14.57 15.60
CA GLY A 171 -4.74 15.51 16.20
C GLY A 171 -4.37 15.22 17.66
N ASN A 172 -5.14 14.36 18.34
CA ASN A 172 -4.97 14.00 19.75
C ASN A 172 -4.61 12.52 19.93
N MET A 173 -4.54 11.75 18.83
CA MET A 173 -4.25 10.33 18.92
C MET A 173 -2.80 10.13 19.33
N LEU A 174 -2.62 9.23 20.32
CA LEU A 174 -1.38 8.83 20.99
C LEU A 174 -0.12 9.41 20.34
N GLU A 175 0.58 10.24 21.10
CA GLU A 175 1.97 10.66 20.87
C GLU A 175 2.94 9.46 20.99
N GLY A 176 2.58 8.31 20.40
CA GLY A 176 3.50 7.22 20.19
C GLY A 176 4.63 7.73 19.30
N GLN A 177 5.86 7.53 19.76
CA GLN A 177 7.07 7.91 19.03
C GLN A 177 7.06 7.37 17.59
N SER A 178 6.44 6.21 17.37
CA SER A 178 6.28 5.58 16.05
C SER A 178 5.40 6.40 15.07
N LEU A 179 4.25 6.91 15.51
CA LEU A 179 3.38 7.73 14.67
C LEU A 179 4.04 9.07 14.32
N SER A 180 4.69 9.71 15.30
CA SER A 180 5.41 10.97 15.05
C SER A 180 6.53 10.79 14.02
N ALA A 181 7.36 9.74 14.17
CA ALA A 181 8.43 9.43 13.23
C ALA A 181 7.88 9.15 11.82
N ARG A 182 6.75 8.44 11.71
CA ARG A 182 6.08 8.18 10.42
C ARG A 182 5.56 9.47 9.78
N LEU A 183 4.89 10.34 10.54
CA LEU A 183 4.40 11.62 10.02
C LEU A 183 5.56 12.52 9.57
N GLN A 184 6.66 12.58 10.30
CA GLN A 184 7.88 13.26 9.88
C GLN A 184 8.52 12.65 8.64
N ASN A 185 8.29 11.36 8.38
CA ASN A 185 8.74 10.72 7.15
C ASN A 185 7.86 11.10 5.94
N ILE A 186 6.54 11.22 6.16
CA ILE A 186 5.56 11.55 5.11
C ILE A 186 5.61 13.05 4.76
N PHE A 187 5.57 13.92 5.77
CA PHE A 187 5.44 15.36 5.65
C PHE A 187 6.81 16.04 5.80
N ARG A 188 7.66 15.98 4.77
CA ARG A 188 8.98 16.63 4.77
C ARG A 188 8.98 17.89 3.90
N PRO A 189 9.18 19.10 4.47
CA PRO A 189 9.20 20.33 3.69
C PRO A 189 10.18 20.26 2.52
N GLY A 190 9.75 20.65 1.33
CA GLY A 190 10.58 20.68 0.12
C GLY A 190 10.89 19.31 -0.49
N HIS A 191 10.35 18.22 0.07
CA HIS A 191 10.54 16.87 -0.45
C HIS A 191 9.20 16.21 -0.73
N HIS A 192 8.90 15.98 -2.02
CA HIS A 192 7.68 15.30 -2.40
C HIS A 192 7.70 13.82 -1.99
N THR A 193 6.54 13.29 -1.60
CA THR A 193 6.42 11.93 -1.05
C THR A 193 5.41 11.11 -1.87
N LEU A 194 5.78 9.87 -2.22
CA LEU A 194 4.87 8.81 -2.65
C LEU A 194 4.57 7.94 -1.44
N TYR A 195 3.38 8.09 -0.86
CA TYR A 195 2.92 7.34 0.31
C TYR A 195 2.00 6.19 -0.12
N ILE A 196 2.58 5.01 -0.35
CA ILE A 196 1.85 3.88 -0.94
C ILE A 196 1.89 2.64 -0.07
N ASN A 197 0.77 1.95 0.04
CA ASN A 197 0.67 0.62 0.65
C ASN A 197 -0.69 0.04 0.26
N SER A 198 -1.01 -1.16 0.72
CA SER A 198 -2.28 -1.82 0.46
C SER A 198 -3.47 -0.98 0.91
N THR A 199 -4.63 -1.26 0.32
CA THR A 199 -5.92 -0.79 0.85
C THR A 199 -6.03 -1.14 2.33
N ALA A 200 -6.82 -0.36 3.09
CA ALA A 200 -7.08 -0.62 4.52
C ALA A 200 -5.89 -0.47 5.48
N SER A 201 -4.69 -0.13 5.02
CA SER A 201 -3.48 -0.04 5.85
C SER A 201 -3.35 1.23 6.70
N GLY A 202 -4.38 2.09 6.79
CA GLY A 202 -4.37 3.30 7.63
C GLY A 202 -3.73 4.54 6.98
N LYS A 203 -3.50 4.53 5.66
CA LYS A 203 -2.95 5.67 4.91
C LYS A 203 -3.77 6.95 5.10
N THR A 204 -5.07 6.88 4.83
CA THR A 204 -6.03 7.99 5.00
C THR A 204 -5.91 8.61 6.38
N ARG A 205 -5.98 7.78 7.43
CA ARG A 205 -5.87 8.28 8.81
C ARG A 205 -4.52 8.97 9.07
N SER A 206 -3.43 8.44 8.54
CA SER A 206 -2.09 9.05 8.70
C SER A 206 -1.98 10.39 7.99
N VAL A 207 -2.53 10.50 6.78
CA VAL A 207 -2.60 11.75 6.02
C VAL A 207 -3.40 12.80 6.77
N LEU A 208 -4.59 12.44 7.26
CA LEU A 208 -5.44 13.34 8.05
C LEU A 208 -4.75 13.77 9.35
N GLU A 209 -4.06 12.85 10.03
CA GLU A 209 -3.32 13.19 11.25
C GLU A 209 -2.18 14.18 10.93
N GLY A 210 -1.46 13.98 9.83
CA GLY A 210 -0.41 14.91 9.40
C GLY A 210 -0.94 16.29 9.00
N LEU A 211 -2.06 16.35 8.26
CA LEU A 211 -2.72 17.62 7.90
C LEU A 211 -3.43 18.31 9.09
N SER A 212 -3.71 17.58 10.18
CA SER A 212 -4.18 18.22 11.41
C SER A 212 -3.06 18.99 12.13
N ARG A 213 -1.80 18.66 11.82
CA ARG A 213 -0.59 19.25 12.43
C ARG A 213 0.13 20.24 11.51
N ASN A 214 -0.08 20.14 10.20
CA ASN A 214 0.58 20.96 9.18
C ASN A 214 -0.45 21.68 8.31
N TRP A 215 -0.12 22.86 7.81
CA TRP A 215 -0.96 23.52 6.81
C TRP A 215 -0.93 22.75 5.49
N GLY A 216 -2.10 22.58 4.88
CA GLY A 216 -2.16 21.91 3.59
C GLY A 216 -3.55 21.75 3.01
N VAL A 217 -3.57 21.36 1.75
CA VAL A 217 -4.78 21.09 0.97
C VAL A 217 -4.91 19.61 0.70
N TYR A 218 -6.14 19.10 0.75
CA TYR A 218 -6.47 17.69 0.63
C TYR A 218 -7.40 17.43 -0.57
N PHE A 219 -6.98 16.50 -1.43
CA PHE A 219 -7.68 16.11 -2.66
C PHE A 219 -7.88 14.59 -2.69
N PRO A 220 -9.05 14.07 -2.32
CA PRO A 220 -9.38 12.68 -2.54
C PRO A 220 -9.72 12.43 -4.02
N TYR A 221 -9.12 11.42 -4.63
CA TYR A 221 -9.46 10.95 -5.97
C TYR A 221 -10.36 9.70 -5.88
N ILE A 222 -11.58 9.89 -5.38
CA ILE A 222 -12.50 8.77 -5.10
C ILE A 222 -13.64 8.79 -6.10
N GLY A 223 -13.78 7.69 -6.83
CA GLY A 223 -14.84 7.51 -7.81
C GLY A 223 -15.94 6.59 -7.31
N HIS A 224 -16.83 7.03 -6.41
CA HIS A 224 -18.19 6.47 -6.18
C HIS A 224 -18.49 5.66 -4.88
N SER A 225 -17.92 5.97 -3.72
CA SER A 225 -18.56 5.55 -2.44
C SER A 225 -18.28 6.55 -1.30
N ALA A 226 -19.18 6.57 -0.31
CA ALA A 226 -19.20 7.47 0.86
C ALA A 226 -17.81 7.63 1.48
N SER A 227 -17.14 8.71 1.09
CA SER A 227 -15.74 8.93 1.41
C SER A 227 -15.54 10.34 1.89
N LEU A 228 -14.55 10.47 2.77
CA LEU A 228 -14.14 11.71 3.37
C LEU A 228 -13.56 12.65 2.29
N GLY A 229 -14.09 13.85 2.25
CA GLY A 229 -13.60 14.95 1.42
C GLY A 229 -14.39 15.20 0.13
N SER A 230 -14.03 16.29 -0.53
CA SER A 230 -14.71 16.76 -1.73
C SER A 230 -14.08 16.15 -2.99
N SER A 231 -14.90 15.62 -3.90
CA SER A 231 -14.50 14.92 -5.12
C SER A 231 -14.29 15.83 -6.33
N GLU A 232 -13.91 17.11 -6.14
CA GLU A 232 -13.88 18.06 -7.25
C GLU A 232 -12.89 17.69 -8.35
N LEU A 233 -11.76 17.05 -8.03
CA LEU A 233 -10.75 16.69 -9.03
C LEU A 233 -11.28 15.65 -10.03
N PRO A 234 -11.75 14.46 -9.62
CA PRO A 234 -12.35 13.50 -10.56
C PRO A 234 -13.59 14.07 -11.26
N VAL A 235 -14.44 14.84 -10.55
CA VAL A 235 -15.63 15.46 -11.15
C VAL A 235 -15.25 16.43 -12.29
N GLN A 236 -14.22 17.27 -12.12
CA GLN A 236 -13.78 18.18 -13.18
C GLN A 236 -13.20 17.44 -14.38
N PHE A 237 -12.49 16.33 -14.17
CA PHE A 237 -11.97 15.50 -15.25
C PHE A 237 -13.12 14.83 -16.02
N ASP A 238 -14.09 14.25 -15.32
CA ASP A 238 -15.25 13.59 -15.91
C ASP A 238 -16.18 14.55 -16.65
N MET A 239 -16.44 15.73 -16.10
CA MET A 239 -17.24 16.76 -16.77
C MET A 239 -16.58 17.30 -18.06
N ASN A 240 -15.25 17.24 -18.14
CA ASN A 240 -14.49 17.68 -19.32
C ASN A 240 -13.98 16.50 -20.16
N LEU A 241 -14.59 15.32 -20.01
CA LEU A 241 -14.18 14.11 -20.71
C LEU A 241 -14.16 14.27 -22.24
N ASN A 242 -15.08 15.07 -22.78
CA ASN A 242 -15.19 15.41 -24.20
C ASN A 242 -14.01 16.25 -24.74
N ARG A 243 -13.26 16.93 -23.86
CA ARG A 243 -12.05 17.70 -24.22
C ARG A 243 -10.82 16.81 -24.34
N PHE A 244 -10.83 15.63 -23.73
CA PHE A 244 -9.75 14.65 -23.90
C PHE A 244 -9.93 13.88 -25.20
N LYS A 245 -9.02 14.08 -26.15
CA LYS A 245 -8.97 13.34 -27.41
C LYS A 245 -8.78 11.86 -27.13
N LYS A 246 -9.38 11.01 -27.98
CA LYS A 246 -9.14 9.56 -28.00
C LYS A 246 -8.25 9.20 -29.19
N PRO A 247 -7.50 8.10 -29.12
CA PRO A 247 -6.84 7.55 -30.31
C PRO A 247 -7.91 7.21 -31.36
N ALA A 248 -7.87 7.87 -32.52
CA ALA A 248 -8.80 7.56 -33.60
C ALA A 248 -8.32 6.34 -34.39
N PRO A 249 -9.22 5.43 -34.80
CA PRO A 249 -8.86 4.29 -35.64
C PRO A 249 -8.17 4.78 -36.93
N GLY A 250 -6.97 4.27 -37.21
CA GLY A 250 -6.22 4.59 -38.43
C GLY A 250 -5.27 5.80 -38.34
N VAL A 251 -5.19 6.50 -37.20
CA VAL A 251 -4.15 7.51 -36.99
C VAL A 251 -2.81 6.83 -36.70
N GLN A 252 -1.77 7.26 -37.40
CA GLN A 252 -0.40 6.78 -37.16
C GLN A 252 0.00 7.02 -35.69
N PRO A 253 0.59 6.03 -35.00
CA PRO A 253 0.96 6.14 -33.58
C PRO A 253 1.78 7.39 -33.26
N ASP A 254 2.70 7.78 -34.14
CA ASP A 254 3.58 8.95 -33.95
C ASP A 254 2.82 10.27 -33.96
N VAL A 255 1.80 10.40 -34.83
CA VAL A 255 0.93 11.59 -34.91
C VAL A 255 0.06 11.71 -33.67
N TRP A 256 -0.50 10.58 -33.20
CA TRP A 256 -1.26 10.53 -31.96
C TRP A 256 -0.39 10.92 -30.75
N GLN A 257 0.81 10.36 -30.65
CA GLN A 257 1.77 10.66 -29.58
C GLN A 257 2.16 12.14 -29.56
N THR A 258 2.31 12.78 -30.73
CA THR A 258 2.77 14.16 -30.79
C THR A 258 1.65 15.17 -30.53
N GLN A 259 0.47 14.99 -31.12
CA GLN A 259 -0.60 16.02 -31.11
C GLN A 259 -1.77 15.69 -30.20
N GLY A 260 -2.16 14.41 -30.13
CA GLY A 260 -3.28 13.95 -29.31
C GLY A 260 -2.94 14.01 -27.83
N VAL A 261 -1.81 13.41 -27.48
CA VAL A 261 -1.31 13.37 -26.10
C VAL A 261 -0.96 14.78 -25.60
N ALA A 262 -0.29 15.62 -26.41
CA ALA A 262 0.03 16.99 -26.00
C ALA A 262 -1.20 17.84 -25.67
N ALA A 263 -2.29 17.68 -26.45
CA ALA A 263 -3.56 18.35 -26.15
C ALA A 263 -4.18 17.83 -24.84
N ASN A 264 -4.17 16.52 -24.61
CA ASN A 264 -4.67 15.91 -23.37
C ASN A 264 -3.86 16.36 -22.15
N VAL A 265 -2.54 16.42 -22.28
CA VAL A 265 -1.62 16.96 -21.26
C VAL A 265 -1.98 18.40 -20.91
N GLN A 266 -2.21 19.25 -21.92
CA GLN A 266 -2.58 20.65 -21.70
C GLN A 266 -3.93 20.78 -20.98
N VAL A 267 -4.93 20.00 -21.38
CA VAL A 267 -6.24 19.97 -20.71
C VAL A 267 -6.09 19.52 -19.25
N ALA A 268 -5.37 18.43 -19.00
CA ALA A 268 -5.16 17.92 -17.64
C ALA A 268 -4.45 18.94 -16.74
N ARG A 269 -3.40 19.61 -17.24
CA ARG A 269 -2.68 20.65 -16.49
C ARG A 269 -3.57 21.85 -16.17
N ARG A 270 -4.35 22.33 -17.14
CA ARG A 270 -5.28 23.45 -16.91
C ARG A 270 -6.35 23.12 -15.88
N LEU A 271 -6.94 21.92 -15.95
CA LEU A 271 -7.91 21.46 -14.97
C LEU A 271 -7.28 21.32 -13.57
N ALA A 272 -6.07 20.77 -13.49
CA ALA A 272 -5.32 20.64 -12.24
C ALA A 272 -4.98 22.01 -11.62
N ALA A 273 -4.55 22.98 -12.43
CA ALA A 273 -4.28 24.35 -12.00
C ALA A 273 -5.55 25.03 -11.46
N LEU A 274 -6.67 24.89 -12.18
CA LEU A 274 -7.96 25.47 -11.82
C LEU A 274 -8.51 24.91 -10.51
N VAL A 275 -8.46 23.57 -10.34
CA VAL A 275 -8.92 22.91 -9.11
C VAL A 275 -8.08 23.35 -7.91
N LEU A 276 -6.75 23.36 -8.05
CA LEU A 276 -5.87 23.83 -6.99
C LEU A 276 -6.09 25.32 -6.69
N PHE A 277 -6.24 26.15 -7.73
CA PHE A 277 -6.48 27.59 -7.57
C PHE A 277 -7.77 27.87 -6.80
N ALA A 278 -8.87 27.20 -7.16
CA ALA A 278 -10.13 27.31 -6.42
C ALA A 278 -9.96 26.91 -4.94
N ARG A 279 -9.23 25.83 -4.64
CA ARG A 279 -8.94 25.42 -3.26
C ARG A 279 -8.13 26.48 -2.51
N LEU A 280 -7.11 27.07 -3.15
CA LEU A 280 -6.28 28.11 -2.54
C LEU A 280 -7.05 29.41 -2.30
N ILE A 281 -8.01 29.79 -3.14
CA ILE A 281 -8.89 30.94 -2.86
C ILE A 281 -9.69 30.72 -1.58
N ILE A 282 -10.28 29.53 -1.40
CA ILE A 282 -11.03 29.18 -0.20
C ILE A 282 -10.09 29.16 1.02
N PHE A 283 -8.89 28.59 0.87
CA PHE A 283 -7.90 28.51 1.94
C PHE A 283 -7.40 29.90 2.37
N LYS A 284 -7.07 30.77 1.42
CA LYS A 284 -6.72 32.17 1.68
C LYS A 284 -7.84 32.89 2.46
N THR A 285 -9.08 32.75 2.00
CA THR A 285 -10.24 33.37 2.65
C THR A 285 -10.42 32.86 4.09
N TYR A 286 -10.19 31.57 4.32
CA TYR A 286 -10.19 30.99 5.66
C TYR A 286 -9.09 31.58 6.54
N LEU A 287 -7.85 31.70 6.04
CA LEU A 287 -6.71 32.25 6.78
C LEU A 287 -6.90 33.74 7.13
N GLU A 288 -7.41 34.53 6.18
CA GLU A 288 -7.71 35.96 6.40
C GLU A 288 -8.74 36.19 7.51
N ALA A 289 -9.59 35.20 7.78
CA ALA A 289 -10.58 35.26 8.85
C ALA A 289 -10.02 34.92 10.24
N LEU A 290 -8.83 34.30 10.32
CA LEU A 290 -8.25 33.84 11.59
C LEU A 290 -7.73 35.01 12.43
N PRO A 291 -7.90 34.95 13.77
CA PRO A 291 -7.24 35.88 14.66
C PRO A 291 -5.72 35.63 14.75
N ASP A 292 -5.32 34.36 14.70
CA ASP A 292 -3.92 33.92 14.73
C ASP A 292 -3.80 32.62 13.91
N ALA A 293 -3.00 32.65 12.83
CA ALA A 293 -2.77 31.48 11.99
C ALA A 293 -1.79 30.46 12.61
N HIS A 294 -1.16 30.76 13.74
CA HIS A 294 -0.22 29.85 14.40
C HIS A 294 -0.88 28.90 15.41
N ASP A 295 -2.13 29.15 15.81
CA ASP A 295 -2.86 28.26 16.71
C ASP A 295 -3.15 26.91 15.99
N PRO A 296 -2.62 25.77 16.49
CA PRO A 296 -2.78 24.46 15.86
C PRO A 296 -4.24 24.03 15.67
N LYS A 297 -5.18 24.54 16.47
CA LYS A 297 -6.60 24.18 16.34
C LYS A 297 -7.17 24.59 14.98
N HIS A 298 -6.64 25.65 14.37
CA HIS A 298 -7.10 26.14 13.07
C HIS A 298 -6.68 25.22 11.93
N ARG A 299 -5.52 24.55 12.03
CA ARG A 299 -5.11 23.52 11.05
C ARG A 299 -6.09 22.34 11.03
N LYS A 300 -6.41 21.81 12.21
CA LYS A 300 -7.42 20.76 12.35
C LYS A 300 -8.78 21.18 11.82
N ARG A 301 -9.22 22.40 12.12
CA ARG A 301 -10.50 22.93 11.63
C ARG A 301 -10.52 23.09 10.11
N TRP A 302 -9.45 23.62 9.53
CA TRP A 302 -9.28 23.69 8.09
C TRP A 302 -9.36 22.31 7.43
N LEU A 303 -8.72 21.29 8.03
CA LEU A 303 -8.84 19.91 7.55
C LEU A 303 -10.29 19.39 7.63
N LEU A 304 -10.99 19.59 8.74
CA LEU A 304 -12.38 19.15 8.90
C LEU A 304 -13.31 19.78 7.86
N LEU A 305 -13.09 21.06 7.53
CA LEU A 305 -13.81 21.73 6.44
C LEU A 305 -13.62 20.99 5.12
N GLN A 306 -12.37 20.65 4.77
CA GLN A 306 -12.04 19.94 3.52
C GLN A 306 -12.62 18.54 3.45
N VAL A 307 -12.70 17.85 4.60
CA VAL A 307 -13.16 16.47 4.72
C VAL A 307 -14.70 16.35 4.75
N SER A 308 -15.41 17.32 5.34
CA SER A 308 -16.87 17.22 5.51
C SER A 308 -17.55 18.58 5.43
N SER A 309 -17.37 19.27 4.30
CA SER A 309 -17.83 20.66 4.16
C SER A 309 -19.35 20.79 4.31
N SER A 310 -20.12 19.83 3.80
CA SER A 310 -21.59 19.81 3.91
C SER A 310 -22.03 19.81 5.37
N THR A 311 -21.39 19.00 6.20
CA THR A 311 -21.70 18.89 7.62
C THR A 311 -21.18 20.11 8.40
N MET A 312 -20.02 20.66 8.01
CA MET A 312 -19.38 21.76 8.74
C MET A 312 -20.03 23.13 8.48
N VAL A 313 -20.46 23.39 7.24
CA VAL A 313 -20.97 24.72 6.83
C VAL A 313 -22.30 24.64 6.07
N GLY A 314 -22.95 23.47 5.98
CA GLY A 314 -24.23 23.28 5.28
C GLY A 314 -24.14 23.41 3.76
N ARG A 315 -22.93 23.46 3.20
CA ARG A 315 -22.65 23.77 1.78
C ARG A 315 -21.39 23.05 1.28
N GLN A 316 -21.15 23.09 -0.03
CA GLN A 316 -19.99 22.44 -0.66
C GLN A 316 -19.13 23.46 -1.44
N PRO A 317 -18.46 24.40 -0.75
CA PRO A 317 -17.66 25.45 -1.39
C PRO A 317 -16.60 24.88 -2.35
N PHE A 318 -16.09 23.71 -2.00
CA PHE A 318 -15.05 22.96 -2.69
C PHE A 318 -15.47 22.37 -4.04
N GLN A 319 -16.75 22.06 -4.22
CA GLN A 319 -17.30 21.65 -5.52
C GLN A 319 -17.80 22.86 -6.31
N GLU A 320 -18.41 23.82 -5.61
CA GLU A 320 -19.09 24.94 -6.25
C GLU A 320 -18.14 25.90 -6.97
N LEU A 321 -17.01 26.28 -6.37
CA LEU A 321 -16.09 27.21 -7.02
C LEU A 321 -15.43 26.61 -8.28
N PRO A 322 -14.84 25.40 -8.26
CA PRO A 322 -14.34 24.76 -9.48
C PRO A 322 -15.44 24.60 -10.55
N PHE A 323 -16.66 24.26 -10.15
CA PHE A 323 -17.79 24.15 -11.07
C PHE A 323 -18.13 25.47 -11.76
N ARG A 324 -18.19 26.59 -11.01
CA ARG A 324 -18.39 27.93 -11.58
C ARG A 324 -17.26 28.28 -12.55
N LEU A 325 -16.03 27.91 -12.19
CA LEU A 325 -14.83 28.17 -12.99
C LEU A 325 -14.65 27.24 -14.19
N ARG A 326 -15.45 26.20 -14.41
CA ARG A 326 -15.24 25.20 -15.48
C ARG A 326 -15.00 25.77 -16.89
N GLU A 327 -15.62 26.91 -17.21
CA GLU A 327 -15.50 27.60 -18.50
C GLU A 327 -14.17 28.37 -18.63
N ALA A 328 -13.45 28.57 -17.52
CA ALA A 328 -12.16 29.25 -17.45
C ALA A 328 -11.02 28.44 -18.08
N ILE A 329 -11.26 27.19 -18.49
CA ILE A 329 -10.26 26.41 -19.21
C ILE A 329 -9.82 27.07 -20.54
N ASP A 330 -10.66 27.97 -21.06
CA ASP A 330 -10.43 28.73 -22.29
C ASP A 330 -9.86 30.15 -22.01
N CYS A 331 -9.36 30.41 -20.78
CA CYS A 331 -8.66 31.66 -20.43
C CYS A 331 -7.37 31.88 -21.25
N SER A 332 -6.86 33.10 -21.16
CA SER A 332 -5.56 33.47 -21.71
C SER A 332 -4.46 32.51 -21.22
N PRO A 333 -3.51 32.08 -22.07
CA PRO A 333 -2.46 31.16 -21.68
C PRO A 333 -1.69 31.66 -20.43
N GLY A 334 -1.56 30.80 -19.42
CA GLY A 334 -0.85 31.12 -18.18
C GLY A 334 -1.66 31.91 -17.16
N TYR A 335 -2.85 32.42 -17.48
CA TYR A 335 -3.59 33.30 -16.58
C TYR A 335 -3.93 32.63 -15.25
N ILE A 336 -4.46 31.40 -15.28
CA ILE A 336 -4.79 30.65 -14.08
C ILE A 336 -3.54 30.28 -13.29
N GLU A 337 -2.45 29.91 -13.98
CA GLU A 337 -1.17 29.56 -13.37
C GLU A 337 -0.53 30.75 -12.63
N HIS A 338 -0.57 31.95 -13.22
CA HIS A 338 -0.13 33.19 -12.57
C HIS A 338 -1.00 33.52 -11.35
N ARG A 339 -2.32 33.41 -11.46
CA ARG A 339 -3.25 33.66 -10.34
C ARG A 339 -3.09 32.66 -9.20
N LEU A 340 -2.80 31.41 -9.55
CA LEU A 340 -2.46 30.36 -8.61
C LEU A 340 -1.18 30.70 -7.84
N ALA A 341 -0.11 31.09 -8.53
CA ALA A 341 1.15 31.50 -7.92
C ALA A 341 0.99 32.73 -7.01
N ASP A 342 0.27 33.75 -7.48
CA ASP A 342 -0.02 34.97 -6.70
C ASP A 342 -0.80 34.67 -5.43
N THR A 343 -1.79 33.78 -5.52
CA THR A 343 -2.61 33.37 -4.37
C THR A 343 -1.76 32.60 -3.35
N LEU A 344 -0.87 31.71 -3.83
CA LEU A 344 0.04 30.97 -2.95
C LEU A 344 1.03 31.90 -2.23
N LEU A 345 1.58 32.90 -2.92
CA LEU A 345 2.43 33.93 -2.32
C LEU A 345 1.69 34.68 -1.20
N ARG A 346 0.44 35.09 -1.43
CA ARG A 346 -0.40 35.74 -0.40
C ARG A 346 -0.66 34.81 0.79
N ILE A 347 -0.94 33.52 0.55
CA ILE A 347 -1.10 32.54 1.63
C ILE A 347 0.19 32.43 2.45
N ARG A 348 1.35 32.35 1.80
CA ARG A 348 2.64 32.31 2.51
C ARG A 348 2.93 33.60 3.28
N ALA A 349 2.50 34.75 2.78
CA ALA A 349 2.58 36.00 3.53
C ALA A 349 1.75 35.97 4.82
N LEU A 350 0.61 35.25 4.83
CA LEU A 350 -0.24 35.07 6.01
C LEU A 350 0.33 34.04 7.00
N LEU A 351 0.97 32.98 6.50
CA LEU A 351 1.49 31.87 7.32
C LEU A 351 2.92 32.09 7.82
N GLY A 352 3.71 32.85 7.08
CA GLY A 352 5.17 32.95 7.24
C GLY A 352 5.93 32.30 6.09
N ARG A 353 7.09 32.86 5.76
CA ARG A 353 7.91 32.47 4.59
C ARG A 353 8.30 30.99 4.60
N ASP A 354 8.66 30.49 5.78
CA ASP A 354 9.23 29.15 5.96
C ASP A 354 8.17 28.12 6.38
N GLU A 355 6.91 28.53 6.54
CA GLU A 355 5.83 27.60 6.88
C GLU A 355 5.50 26.74 5.64
N PRO A 356 5.66 25.41 5.72
CA PRO A 356 5.40 24.52 4.60
C PRO A 356 3.90 24.39 4.35
N ILE A 357 3.52 24.35 3.07
CA ILE A 357 2.15 24.03 2.65
C ILE A 357 2.18 22.68 1.95
N TYR A 358 1.46 21.70 2.50
CA TYR A 358 1.38 20.38 1.90
C TYR A 358 0.18 20.30 0.95
N CYS A 359 0.34 19.60 -0.18
CA CYS A 359 -0.77 19.26 -1.08
C CYS A 359 -0.87 17.75 -1.16
N VAL A 360 -1.91 17.20 -0.54
CA VAL A 360 -2.12 15.76 -0.48
C VAL A 360 -3.11 15.34 -1.56
N LEU A 361 -2.69 14.42 -2.43
CA LEU A 361 -3.54 13.75 -3.40
C LEU A 361 -3.74 12.30 -2.96
N GLU A 362 -4.92 11.97 -2.45
CA GLU A 362 -5.26 10.62 -1.97
C GLU A 362 -5.95 9.79 -3.07
N ASP A 363 -5.81 8.46 -2.97
CA ASP A 363 -6.27 7.49 -3.96
C ASP A 363 -5.75 7.77 -5.37
N ALA A 364 -4.49 8.17 -5.45
CA ALA A 364 -3.80 8.56 -6.67
C ALA A 364 -3.79 7.48 -7.77
N GLN A 365 -3.97 6.20 -7.42
CA GLN A 365 -4.16 5.13 -8.40
C GLN A 365 -5.36 5.41 -9.34
N GLY A 366 -6.41 6.07 -8.85
CA GLY A 366 -7.56 6.45 -9.67
C GLY A 366 -7.16 7.44 -10.77
N ALA A 367 -6.37 8.46 -10.42
CA ALA A 367 -5.82 9.42 -11.39
C ALA A 367 -4.78 8.78 -12.31
N SER A 368 -4.00 7.82 -11.82
CA SER A 368 -3.02 7.09 -12.63
C SER A 368 -3.71 6.26 -13.72
N ASN A 369 -4.82 5.61 -13.36
CA ASN A 369 -5.59 4.75 -14.26
C ASN A 369 -6.57 5.52 -15.14
N TYR A 370 -6.80 6.80 -14.85
CA TYR A 370 -7.75 7.65 -15.57
C TYR A 370 -7.36 7.78 -17.05
N HIS A 371 -8.09 7.07 -17.92
CA HIS A 371 -7.84 7.01 -19.36
C HIS A 371 -6.34 6.86 -19.70
N ALA A 372 -5.67 5.88 -19.08
CA ALA A 372 -4.24 5.66 -19.24
C ALA A 372 -3.81 5.53 -20.72
N ASP A 373 -4.69 5.04 -21.59
CA ASP A 373 -4.52 4.98 -23.06
C ASP A 373 -4.37 6.36 -23.72
N ARG A 374 -4.91 7.42 -23.10
CA ARG A 374 -4.93 8.78 -23.63
C ARG A 374 -3.70 9.63 -23.30
N PHE A 375 -2.84 9.18 -22.39
CA PHE A 375 -1.71 9.97 -21.86
C PHE A 375 -0.33 9.37 -22.15
N ARG A 376 -0.25 8.17 -22.74
CA ARG A 376 1.04 7.45 -22.93
C ARG A 376 2.10 8.31 -23.63
N PRO A 377 3.37 8.29 -23.15
CA PRO A 377 3.91 7.44 -22.07
C PRO A 377 3.70 8.01 -20.65
N SER A 378 2.97 9.12 -20.49
CA SER A 378 2.64 9.72 -19.19
C SER A 378 1.32 9.17 -18.61
N SER A 379 0.84 9.78 -17.53
CA SER A 379 -0.48 9.54 -16.92
C SER A 379 -1.14 10.85 -16.52
N ALA A 380 -2.47 10.86 -16.32
CA ALA A 380 -3.16 12.04 -15.82
C ALA A 380 -2.60 12.46 -14.45
N LEU A 381 -2.34 11.50 -13.56
CA LEU A 381 -1.65 11.74 -12.28
C LEU A 381 -0.31 12.46 -12.46
N ARG A 382 0.53 12.06 -13.41
CA ARG A 382 1.82 12.73 -13.65
C ARG A 382 1.62 14.17 -14.14
N GLU A 383 0.65 14.43 -15.00
CA GLU A 383 0.40 15.79 -15.48
C GLU A 383 -0.21 16.71 -14.42
N ILE A 384 -1.07 16.17 -13.55
CA ILE A 384 -1.59 16.88 -12.37
C ILE A 384 -0.41 17.31 -11.48
N THR A 385 0.48 16.36 -11.16
CA THR A 385 1.60 16.60 -10.24
C THR A 385 2.66 17.54 -10.83
N ARG A 386 3.00 17.41 -12.12
CA ARG A 386 3.89 18.36 -12.83
C ARG A 386 3.38 19.80 -12.76
N CYS A 387 2.07 19.99 -12.82
CA CYS A 387 1.46 21.31 -12.69
C CYS A 387 1.71 21.95 -11.32
N TRP A 388 1.87 21.13 -10.28
CA TRP A 388 1.97 21.59 -8.89
C TRP A 388 3.40 21.59 -8.34
N GLU A 389 4.30 20.76 -8.87
CA GLU A 389 5.72 20.65 -8.46
C GLU A 389 6.50 21.97 -8.54
N GLY A 390 6.18 22.80 -9.52
CA GLY A 390 6.85 24.09 -9.73
C GLY A 390 6.41 25.22 -8.80
N LEU A 391 5.43 24.98 -7.92
CA LEU A 391 4.84 26.02 -7.08
C LEU A 391 5.66 26.21 -5.79
N GLU A 392 6.22 27.39 -5.62
CA GLU A 392 7.11 27.70 -4.51
C GLU A 392 6.42 27.59 -3.15
N GLY A 393 6.98 26.79 -2.24
CA GLY A 393 6.45 26.55 -0.89
C GLY A 393 5.41 25.42 -0.81
N LEU A 394 5.06 24.80 -1.94
CA LEU A 394 4.15 23.65 -1.99
C LEU A 394 4.92 22.32 -1.96
N THR A 395 4.55 21.42 -1.05
CA THR A 395 5.13 20.07 -0.97
C THR A 395 4.06 19.02 -1.23
N LEU A 396 4.24 18.20 -2.27
CA LEU A 396 3.28 17.17 -2.66
C LEU A 396 3.42 15.88 -1.84
N VAL A 397 2.28 15.34 -1.40
CA VAL A 397 2.17 13.98 -0.83
C VAL A 397 1.15 13.21 -1.66
N ILE A 398 1.61 12.25 -2.45
CA ILE A 398 0.76 11.44 -3.31
C ILE A 398 0.52 10.11 -2.60
N CYS A 399 -0.72 9.85 -2.22
CA CYS A 399 -1.13 8.73 -1.40
C CYS A 399 -2.02 7.77 -2.20
N GLY A 400 -1.82 6.46 -2.07
CA GLY A 400 -2.65 5.48 -2.78
C GLY A 400 -2.26 4.03 -2.55
N THR A 401 -2.95 3.12 -3.23
CA THR A 401 -2.40 1.78 -3.48
C THR A 401 -1.26 1.89 -4.49
N PRO A 402 -0.38 0.87 -4.63
CA PRO A 402 0.68 0.94 -5.63
C PRO A 402 0.14 1.24 -7.04
N PHE A 403 0.76 2.22 -7.69
CA PHE A 403 0.54 2.63 -9.08
C PHE A 403 1.90 2.75 -9.78
N ASP A 404 1.92 3.10 -11.07
CA ASP A 404 3.20 3.28 -11.79
C ASP A 404 3.99 4.48 -11.22
N VAL A 405 5.03 4.17 -10.46
CA VAL A 405 5.92 5.16 -9.83
C VAL A 405 7.07 5.59 -10.73
N THR A 406 7.26 4.92 -11.88
CA THR A 406 8.38 5.17 -12.80
C THR A 406 8.47 6.65 -13.23
N PRO A 407 7.34 7.33 -13.56
CA PRO A 407 7.35 8.74 -13.94
C PRO A 407 7.82 9.72 -12.84
N PHE A 408 7.90 9.27 -11.58
CA PHE A 408 8.26 10.05 -10.40
C PHE A 408 9.71 9.84 -9.94
N ARG A 409 10.45 8.96 -10.63
CA ARG A 409 11.87 8.66 -10.37
C ARG A 409 12.82 9.31 -11.39
N GLN A 410 12.32 10.28 -12.17
CA GLN A 410 13.09 10.95 -13.21
C GLN A 410 14.12 11.94 -12.61
N PRO A 411 15.27 12.17 -13.27
CA PRO A 411 16.22 13.20 -12.84
C PRO A 411 15.57 14.58 -12.75
N GLY A 412 15.87 15.35 -11.70
CA GLY A 412 15.39 16.73 -11.51
C GLY A 412 14.21 16.89 -10.54
N VAL A 413 13.38 15.86 -10.34
CA VAL A 413 12.34 15.84 -9.30
C VAL A 413 12.34 14.47 -8.64
N GLN A 414 12.90 14.39 -7.44
CA GLN A 414 12.97 13.13 -6.71
C GLN A 414 11.84 13.04 -5.69
N TYR A 415 10.87 12.18 -5.99
CA TYR A 415 9.92 11.74 -5.00
C TYR A 415 10.53 10.69 -4.10
N ARG A 416 10.21 10.80 -2.82
CA ARG A 416 10.56 9.78 -1.84
C ARG A 416 9.45 8.76 -1.71
N LEU A 417 9.82 7.50 -1.85
CA LEU A 417 8.92 6.40 -1.53
C LEU A 417 8.82 6.25 0.00
N CYS A 418 7.59 6.17 0.50
CA CYS A 418 7.27 5.86 1.88
C CYS A 418 6.16 4.80 1.88
N THR A 419 6.46 3.61 2.37
CA THR A 419 5.49 2.51 2.44
C THR A 419 5.08 2.11 3.85
N ASP A 420 5.78 2.63 4.88
CA ASP A 420 5.43 2.36 6.27
C ASP A 420 4.15 3.11 6.64
N THR A 421 3.05 2.37 6.75
CA THR A 421 1.78 2.86 7.28
C THR A 421 1.53 2.41 8.71
N GLY A 422 2.39 1.53 9.24
CA GLY A 422 2.14 0.72 10.42
C GLY A 422 1.10 -0.38 10.20
N SER A 423 0.89 -1.17 11.26
CA SER A 423 -0.03 -2.30 11.30
C SER A 423 -0.38 -2.63 12.76
N PHE A 424 -1.42 -3.44 12.94
CA PHE A 424 -1.74 -4.16 14.17
C PHE A 424 -1.05 -5.53 14.19
N ASP A 425 0.28 -5.54 14.08
CA ASP A 425 1.08 -6.77 14.22
C ASP A 425 1.43 -7.04 15.69
N ASN A 426 1.59 -5.97 16.47
CA ASN A 426 1.78 -6.00 17.91
C ASN A 426 0.41 -6.11 18.61
N ARG A 427 0.24 -7.17 19.41
CA ARG A 427 -0.99 -7.44 20.17
C ARG A 427 -1.34 -6.28 21.11
N ASP A 428 -0.37 -5.74 21.84
CA ASP A 428 -0.63 -4.76 22.88
C ASP A 428 -1.07 -3.42 22.28
N ASP A 429 -0.49 -3.02 21.14
CA ASP A 429 -0.92 -1.83 20.39
C ASP A 429 -2.36 -1.96 19.89
N GLN A 430 -2.72 -3.12 19.34
CA GLN A 430 -4.07 -3.41 18.87
C GLN A 430 -5.06 -3.46 20.04
N ALA A 431 -4.72 -4.17 21.11
CA ALA A 431 -5.54 -4.24 22.31
C ALA A 431 -5.75 -2.88 22.95
N ALA A 432 -4.72 -2.03 23.01
CA ALA A 432 -4.80 -0.66 23.49
C ALA A 432 -5.65 0.24 22.59
N TYR A 433 -5.71 -0.03 21.29
CA TYR A 433 -6.67 0.63 20.39
C TYR A 433 -8.11 0.19 20.69
N VAL A 434 -8.37 -1.12 20.72
CA VAL A 434 -9.72 -1.69 20.94
C VAL A 434 -10.31 -1.24 22.28
N ARG A 435 -9.52 -1.29 23.37
CA ARG A 435 -9.99 -0.93 24.72
C ARG A 435 -10.48 0.51 24.85
N ARG A 436 -10.07 1.43 23.97
CA ARG A 436 -10.61 2.81 23.96
C ARG A 436 -12.08 2.86 23.61
N TYR A 437 -12.55 1.83 22.91
CA TYR A 437 -13.91 1.70 22.41
C TYR A 437 -14.64 0.56 23.11
N LEU A 438 -14.22 0.14 24.31
CA LEU A 438 -14.95 -0.82 25.11
C LEU A 438 -15.42 -0.16 26.42
N PRO A 439 -16.69 -0.36 26.83
CA PRO A 439 -17.16 0.09 28.13
C PRO A 439 -16.23 -0.45 29.24
N PRO A 440 -15.88 0.34 30.28
CA PRO A 440 -14.94 -0.10 31.31
C PRO A 440 -15.33 -1.42 32.01
N GLU A 441 -16.63 -1.61 32.23
CA GLU A 441 -17.22 -2.83 32.79
C GLU A 441 -16.93 -4.04 31.90
N LEU A 442 -17.18 -3.93 30.59
CA LEU A 442 -16.87 -4.98 29.62
C LEU A 442 -15.36 -5.19 29.52
N ALA A 443 -14.57 -4.12 29.35
CA ALA A 443 -13.13 -4.20 29.15
C ALA A 443 -12.37 -4.89 30.30
N THR A 444 -12.89 -4.79 31.53
CA THR A 444 -12.29 -5.39 32.74
C THR A 444 -12.85 -6.77 33.08
N SER A 445 -13.97 -7.18 32.47
CA SER A 445 -14.54 -8.52 32.62
C SER A 445 -13.69 -9.60 31.92
N ASP A 446 -13.86 -10.87 32.32
CA ASP A 446 -13.23 -12.00 31.63
C ASP A 446 -13.67 -12.11 30.17
N THR A 447 -14.96 -11.92 29.90
CA THR A 447 -15.53 -11.95 28.54
C THR A 447 -14.91 -10.85 27.66
N GLY A 448 -14.80 -9.62 28.15
CA GLY A 448 -14.16 -8.54 27.38
C GLY A 448 -12.67 -8.74 27.18
N ARG A 449 -11.94 -9.35 28.13
CA ARG A 449 -10.54 -9.77 27.91
C ARG A 449 -10.43 -10.78 26.76
N LYS A 450 -11.26 -11.83 26.79
CA LYS A 450 -11.33 -12.82 25.70
C LYS A 450 -11.72 -12.18 24.37
N LEU A 451 -12.65 -11.23 24.36
CA LEU A 451 -13.05 -10.52 23.15
C LEU A 451 -11.87 -9.77 22.52
N VAL A 452 -11.11 -9.03 23.33
CA VAL A 452 -9.91 -8.32 22.87
C VAL A 452 -8.88 -9.29 22.30
N ASP A 453 -8.67 -10.43 22.97
CA ASP A 453 -7.72 -11.44 22.49
C ASP A 453 -8.17 -12.07 21.17
N ARG A 454 -9.46 -12.38 21.01
CA ARG A 454 -10.04 -12.86 19.75
C ARG A 454 -9.91 -11.80 18.63
N ILE A 455 -10.16 -10.52 18.92
CA ILE A 455 -9.94 -9.43 17.95
C ILE A 455 -8.47 -9.39 17.51
N CYS A 456 -7.52 -9.48 18.45
CA CYS A 456 -6.10 -9.45 18.13
C CYS A 456 -5.60 -10.69 17.38
N LEU A 457 -6.29 -11.81 17.55
CA LEU A 457 -5.99 -13.06 16.85
C LEU A 457 -6.44 -13.00 15.39
N TRP A 458 -7.69 -12.59 15.17
CA TRP A 458 -8.36 -12.66 13.88
C TRP A 458 -8.23 -11.41 13.01
N LEU A 459 -8.26 -10.21 13.62
CA LEU A 459 -8.31 -8.92 12.90
C LEU A 459 -6.96 -8.18 12.85
N ARG A 460 -5.86 -8.92 13.01
CA ARG A 460 -4.48 -8.42 12.96
C ARG A 460 -4.12 -7.82 11.59
N GLY A 461 -3.02 -7.08 11.54
CA GLY A 461 -2.47 -6.53 10.30
C GLY A 461 -3.06 -5.16 9.95
N ARG A 462 -3.88 -5.06 8.91
CA ARG A 462 -4.41 -3.78 8.44
C ARG A 462 -5.41 -3.18 9.42
N TYR A 463 -5.25 -1.89 9.72
CA TYR A 463 -6.08 -1.17 10.70
C TYR A 463 -7.58 -1.25 10.41
N ARG A 464 -7.99 -1.22 9.13
CA ARG A 464 -9.42 -1.17 8.76
C ARG A 464 -10.21 -2.36 9.30
N LEU A 465 -9.63 -3.56 9.35
CA LEU A 465 -10.35 -4.75 9.82
C LEU A 465 -10.80 -4.56 11.27
N THR A 466 -9.87 -4.15 12.14
CA THR A 466 -10.17 -3.86 13.54
C THR A 466 -11.11 -2.66 13.67
N SER A 467 -10.87 -1.56 12.96
CA SER A 467 -11.74 -0.38 13.08
C SER A 467 -13.16 -0.62 12.56
N SER A 468 -13.32 -1.40 11.49
CA SER A 468 -14.63 -1.78 10.96
C SER A 468 -15.39 -2.66 11.96
N PHE A 469 -14.72 -3.60 12.63
CA PHE A 469 -15.37 -4.37 13.68
C PHE A 469 -15.73 -3.50 14.91
N VAL A 470 -14.87 -2.54 15.28
CA VAL A 470 -15.20 -1.57 16.34
C VAL A 470 -16.42 -0.72 15.95
N ASN A 471 -16.55 -0.32 14.68
CA ASN A 471 -17.78 0.32 14.19
C ASN A 471 -19.00 -0.57 14.41
N CYS A 472 -18.91 -1.86 14.08
CA CYS A 472 -20.00 -2.81 14.34
C CYS A 472 -20.33 -2.90 15.83
N LEU A 473 -19.33 -2.97 16.72
CA LEU A 473 -19.55 -2.97 18.18
C LEU A 473 -20.28 -1.71 18.65
N LEU A 474 -19.90 -0.55 18.15
CA LEU A 474 -20.51 0.73 18.50
C LEU A 474 -21.95 0.82 17.99
N ALA A 475 -22.18 0.48 16.71
CA ALA A 475 -23.49 0.52 16.08
C ALA A 475 -24.47 -0.47 16.74
N THR A 476 -24.01 -1.65 17.14
CA THR A 476 -24.80 -2.67 17.84
C THR A 476 -24.85 -2.47 19.35
N ARG A 477 -24.24 -1.40 19.87
CA ARG A 477 -24.16 -1.08 21.30
C ARG A 477 -23.63 -2.25 22.15
N TYR A 478 -22.65 -2.99 21.61
CA TYR A 478 -22.04 -4.17 22.21
C TYR A 478 -23.01 -5.32 22.49
N SER A 479 -24.11 -5.41 21.76
CA SER A 479 -25.00 -6.58 21.81
C SER A 479 -24.26 -7.82 21.28
N GLU A 480 -24.22 -8.88 22.08
CA GLU A 480 -23.56 -10.16 21.79
C GLU A 480 -22.19 -10.03 21.08
N PRO A 481 -21.18 -9.39 21.69
CA PRO A 481 -19.99 -8.96 20.98
C PRO A 481 -19.15 -10.14 20.43
N HIS A 482 -19.23 -11.30 21.07
CA HIS A 482 -18.58 -12.53 20.61
C HIS A 482 -19.28 -13.17 19.41
N THR A 483 -20.62 -13.17 19.40
CA THR A 483 -21.43 -13.62 18.26
C THR A 483 -21.17 -12.69 17.07
N LEU A 484 -21.19 -11.37 17.31
CA LEU A 484 -20.89 -10.37 16.29
C LEU A 484 -19.49 -10.55 15.69
N LEU A 485 -18.47 -10.84 16.51
CA LEU A 485 -17.12 -11.11 16.01
C LEU A 485 -17.08 -12.38 15.15
N SER A 486 -17.72 -13.46 15.60
CA SER A 486 -17.80 -14.70 14.82
C SER A 486 -18.48 -14.47 13.48
N ALA A 487 -19.59 -13.73 13.46
CA ALA A 487 -20.31 -13.36 12.25
C ALA A 487 -19.45 -12.48 11.33
N PHE A 488 -18.73 -11.50 11.88
CA PHE A 488 -17.83 -10.63 11.13
C PHE A 488 -16.68 -11.41 10.48
N ILE A 489 -16.07 -12.36 11.22
CA ILE A 489 -15.02 -13.24 10.69
C ILE A 489 -15.57 -14.14 9.60
N ALA A 490 -16.72 -14.78 9.84
CA ALA A 490 -17.38 -15.61 8.83
C ALA A 490 -17.62 -14.78 7.57
N ALA A 491 -18.32 -13.64 7.68
CA ALA A 491 -18.70 -12.69 6.62
C ALA A 491 -17.54 -12.16 5.76
N ASN A 492 -16.31 -12.13 6.28
CA ASN A 492 -15.18 -11.51 5.57
C ASN A 492 -14.03 -12.46 5.26
N ALA A 493 -13.77 -13.45 6.13
CA ALA A 493 -12.73 -14.46 5.93
C ALA A 493 -13.27 -15.77 5.31
N GLY A 494 -14.59 -15.98 5.33
CA GLY A 494 -15.23 -17.19 4.78
C GLY A 494 -14.94 -18.45 5.60
N VAL A 495 -14.62 -18.30 6.89
CA VAL A 495 -14.36 -19.38 7.84
C VAL A 495 -15.12 -19.13 9.14
N GLU A 496 -15.64 -20.19 9.74
CA GLU A 496 -16.24 -20.13 11.06
C GLU A 496 -15.14 -20.30 12.13
N PRO A 497 -14.97 -19.32 13.04
CA PRO A 497 -13.93 -19.39 14.05
C PRO A 497 -14.32 -20.38 15.16
N GLY A 498 -13.50 -21.41 15.38
CA GLY A 498 -13.75 -22.43 16.41
C GLY A 498 -13.63 -21.95 17.86
N ASP A 499 -13.23 -20.69 18.08
CA ASP A 499 -13.10 -20.06 19.41
C ASP A 499 -14.34 -19.25 19.82
N GLY A 500 -15.36 -19.17 18.96
CA GLY A 500 -16.56 -18.37 19.18
C GLY A 500 -17.83 -19.20 19.38
N PRO A 501 -18.94 -18.54 19.79
CA PRO A 501 -20.25 -19.18 19.81
C PRO A 501 -20.65 -19.56 18.38
N MET A 502 -21.04 -20.83 18.16
CA MET A 502 -21.54 -21.35 16.88
C MET A 502 -23.02 -20.99 16.71
N ARG A 503 -23.37 -20.10 15.77
CA ARG A 503 -24.79 -19.74 15.51
C ARG A 503 -25.07 -19.12 14.13
N MET A 504 -24.57 -19.67 13.02
CA MET A 504 -24.94 -19.11 11.71
C MET A 504 -25.40 -20.14 10.68
N ASP A 505 -26.72 -20.28 10.55
CA ASP A 505 -27.37 -21.23 9.63
C ASP A 505 -27.30 -20.84 8.14
N SER A 506 -27.06 -19.58 7.77
CA SER A 506 -26.68 -19.24 6.39
C SER A 506 -26.13 -17.82 6.30
N LEU A 507 -24.86 -17.68 5.95
CA LEU A 507 -24.35 -16.46 5.32
C LEU A 507 -24.21 -16.75 3.83
N GLU A 508 -25.15 -16.26 3.03
CA GLU A 508 -25.00 -16.16 1.58
C GLU A 508 -24.58 -14.73 1.20
N ASP A 509 -23.82 -14.64 0.11
CA ASP A 509 -23.16 -13.46 -0.47
C ASP A 509 -22.01 -12.80 0.32
N TYR A 510 -20.81 -13.31 0.01
CA TYR A 510 -19.52 -12.79 0.43
C TYR A 510 -18.89 -11.96 -0.69
N ALA A 511 -18.10 -10.94 -0.32
CA ALA A 511 -17.26 -10.21 -1.27
C ALA A 511 -16.26 -11.18 -1.93
N LYS A 512 -16.50 -11.52 -3.19
CA LYS A 512 -15.60 -12.36 -3.97
C LYS A 512 -14.28 -11.61 -4.18
N LEU A 513 -13.17 -12.26 -3.83
CA LEU A 513 -11.86 -11.80 -4.30
C LEU A 513 -11.84 -11.92 -5.82
N HIS A 514 -11.84 -10.78 -6.50
CA HIS A 514 -11.60 -10.73 -7.94
C HIS A 514 -10.09 -10.76 -8.17
N ILE A 515 -9.50 -11.96 -8.12
CA ILE A 515 -8.13 -12.17 -8.59
C ILE A 515 -8.19 -12.22 -10.11
N LEU A 516 -7.59 -11.23 -10.76
CA LEU A 516 -7.61 -11.10 -12.23
C LEU A 516 -6.23 -11.35 -12.86
N ASP A 517 -5.18 -11.48 -12.06
CA ASP A 517 -3.80 -11.63 -12.53
C ASP A 517 -3.22 -13.01 -12.21
N ASP A 518 -2.58 -13.58 -13.22
CA ASP A 518 -2.07 -14.94 -13.24
C ASP A 518 -0.81 -15.09 -12.35
N ASP A 519 0.14 -14.17 -12.43
CA ASP A 519 1.37 -14.22 -11.62
C ASP A 519 1.07 -14.08 -10.13
N ALA A 520 0.20 -13.15 -9.77
CA ALA A 520 -0.23 -12.96 -8.40
C ALA A 520 -0.95 -14.18 -7.82
N LEU A 521 -1.70 -14.90 -8.65
CA LEU A 521 -2.36 -16.12 -8.25
C LEU A 521 -1.36 -17.22 -7.88
N LEU A 522 -0.25 -17.37 -8.63
CA LEU A 522 0.81 -18.33 -8.28
C LEU A 522 1.51 -17.97 -6.98
N ILE A 523 1.75 -16.69 -6.74
CA ILE A 523 2.33 -16.22 -5.48
C ILE A 523 1.36 -16.49 -4.32
N ALA A 524 0.07 -16.19 -4.50
CA ALA A 524 -0.97 -16.49 -3.52
C ALA A 524 -1.09 -18.00 -3.25
N GLN A 525 -1.03 -18.83 -4.29
CA GLN A 525 -0.98 -20.28 -4.16
C GLN A 525 0.28 -20.72 -3.41
N ALA A 526 1.46 -20.20 -3.73
CA ALA A 526 2.70 -20.49 -3.01
C ALA A 526 2.58 -20.14 -1.53
N VAL A 527 1.98 -19.00 -1.19
CA VAL A 527 1.72 -18.60 0.20
C VAL A 527 0.84 -19.62 0.92
N VAL A 528 -0.30 -20.00 0.33
CA VAL A 528 -1.18 -21.00 0.94
C VAL A 528 -0.47 -22.35 1.11
N GLN A 529 0.31 -22.76 0.11
CA GLN A 529 1.10 -24.00 0.18
C GLN A 529 2.17 -23.91 1.27
N ARG A 530 2.86 -22.78 1.46
CA ARG A 530 3.83 -22.58 2.56
C ARG A 530 3.15 -22.65 3.92
N VAL A 531 2.02 -21.98 4.10
CA VAL A 531 1.23 -22.03 5.33
C VAL A 531 0.85 -23.48 5.65
N MET A 532 0.31 -24.20 4.67
CA MET A 532 -0.14 -25.58 4.82
C MET A 532 1.00 -26.58 5.05
N THR A 533 2.12 -26.45 4.35
CA THR A 533 3.20 -27.45 4.38
C THR A 533 4.25 -27.17 5.44
N LEU A 534 4.65 -25.91 5.59
CA LEU A 534 5.69 -25.46 6.51
C LEU A 534 5.13 -25.01 7.87
N GLY A 535 3.80 -24.92 8.01
CA GLY A 535 3.18 -24.39 9.23
C GLY A 535 3.49 -22.91 9.46
N GLN A 536 3.78 -22.14 8.41
CA GLN A 536 4.15 -20.73 8.53
C GLN A 536 2.92 -19.87 8.83
N GLU A 537 2.99 -19.07 9.90
CA GLU A 537 1.95 -18.10 10.24
C GLU A 537 1.98 -16.85 9.34
N SER A 538 3.11 -16.61 8.68
CA SER A 538 3.41 -15.40 7.93
C SER A 538 4.40 -15.73 6.81
N VAL A 539 4.10 -15.27 5.60
CA VAL A 539 4.96 -15.46 4.42
C VAL A 539 5.48 -14.11 3.96
N LYS A 540 6.80 -13.95 4.02
CA LYS A 540 7.50 -12.76 3.51
C LYS A 540 7.81 -12.87 2.02
N ILE A 541 7.67 -11.75 1.34
CA ILE A 541 7.87 -11.57 -0.09
C ILE A 541 8.84 -10.40 -0.26
N THR A 542 9.86 -10.60 -1.09
CA THR A 542 10.89 -9.59 -1.42
C THR A 542 10.96 -9.30 -2.92
N GLU A 543 10.18 -10.02 -3.71
CA GLU A 543 10.10 -9.93 -5.18
C GLU A 543 8.69 -9.46 -5.53
N ASP A 544 8.56 -8.57 -6.52
CA ASP A 544 7.27 -8.07 -7.01
C ASP A 544 6.33 -7.52 -5.92
N CYS A 545 6.90 -6.98 -4.83
CA CYS A 545 6.14 -6.51 -3.67
C CYS A 545 5.07 -5.48 -4.04
N MET A 546 5.42 -4.53 -4.92
CA MET A 546 4.48 -3.51 -5.42
C MET A 546 3.25 -4.13 -6.08
N HIS A 547 3.45 -5.18 -6.89
CA HIS A 547 2.38 -5.86 -7.61
C HIS A 547 1.45 -6.58 -6.64
N MET A 548 2.01 -7.38 -5.72
CA MET A 548 1.22 -8.11 -4.71
C MET A 548 0.44 -7.20 -3.76
N VAL A 549 1.01 -6.04 -3.43
CA VAL A 549 0.35 -5.03 -2.61
C VAL A 549 -0.74 -4.28 -3.40
N SER A 550 -0.55 -4.07 -4.70
CA SER A 550 -1.55 -3.44 -5.59
C SER A 550 -2.83 -4.26 -5.69
N LEU A 551 -2.70 -5.58 -5.65
CA LEU A 551 -3.79 -6.55 -5.69
C LEU A 551 -4.40 -6.83 -4.30
N VAL A 552 -3.98 -6.09 -3.27
CA VAL A 552 -4.51 -6.18 -1.90
C VAL A 552 -4.20 -7.51 -1.19
N PHE A 553 -3.42 -8.42 -1.78
CA PHE A 553 -3.04 -9.68 -1.10
C PHE A 553 -2.00 -9.46 0.00
N ALA A 554 -1.01 -8.62 -0.29
CA ALA A 554 0.08 -8.34 0.62
C ALA A 554 0.01 -6.91 1.16
N ARG A 555 0.81 -6.62 2.18
CA ARG A 555 1.08 -5.26 2.66
C ARG A 555 2.58 -5.08 2.83
N PHE A 556 3.08 -3.87 2.62
CA PHE A 556 4.47 -3.58 2.92
C PHE A 556 4.74 -3.64 4.42
N THR A 557 5.90 -4.17 4.80
CA THR A 557 6.37 -4.25 6.19
C THR A 557 7.52 -3.31 6.49
N ASN A 558 8.13 -2.72 5.46
CA ASN A 558 9.20 -1.75 5.59
C ASN A 558 8.85 -0.42 4.89
N ALA A 559 9.72 0.57 5.01
CA ALA A 559 9.47 1.94 4.55
C ALA A 559 9.84 2.20 3.08
N ASP A 560 10.65 1.33 2.47
CA ASP A 560 11.17 1.47 1.10
C ASP A 560 10.43 0.58 0.06
N GLY A 561 9.47 -0.21 0.52
CA GLY A 561 8.64 -1.06 -0.34
C GLY A 561 9.35 -2.31 -0.86
N THR A 562 10.47 -2.71 -0.24
CA THR A 562 11.24 -3.91 -0.66
C THR A 562 10.81 -5.19 0.03
N GLU A 563 10.02 -5.11 1.10
CA GLU A 563 9.45 -6.27 1.80
C GLU A 563 7.93 -6.12 1.94
N ALA A 564 7.23 -7.19 1.56
CA ALA A 564 5.80 -7.35 1.80
C ALA A 564 5.50 -8.66 2.51
N VAL A 565 4.36 -8.73 3.19
CA VAL A 565 3.94 -9.90 3.95
C VAL A 565 2.50 -10.29 3.63
N ILE A 566 2.24 -11.59 3.70
CA ILE A 566 0.88 -12.16 3.71
C ILE A 566 0.77 -13.04 4.96
N ASP A 567 -0.01 -12.58 5.92
CA ASP A 567 -0.19 -13.22 7.23
C ASP A 567 -1.57 -13.00 7.84
N GLU A 568 -2.45 -12.27 7.15
CA GLU A 568 -3.76 -11.86 7.66
C GLU A 568 -4.82 -12.94 7.34
N PRO A 569 -5.57 -13.44 8.34
CA PRO A 569 -6.58 -14.49 8.13
C PRO A 569 -7.62 -14.12 7.06
N PHE A 570 -8.00 -12.84 7.04
CA PHE A 570 -8.98 -12.26 6.12
C PHE A 570 -8.53 -12.22 4.66
N PHE A 571 -7.26 -12.53 4.38
CA PHE A 571 -6.72 -12.62 3.03
C PHE A 571 -6.31 -14.04 2.69
N VAL A 572 -5.76 -14.78 3.65
CA VAL A 572 -5.36 -16.17 3.42
C VAL A 572 -6.58 -17.08 3.22
N PHE A 573 -7.60 -17.03 4.09
CA PHE A 573 -8.76 -17.92 3.99
C PHE A 573 -9.59 -17.71 2.71
N PRO A 574 -9.86 -16.47 2.26
CA PRO A 574 -10.51 -16.27 0.98
C PRO A 574 -9.72 -16.82 -0.22
N VAL A 575 -8.38 -16.76 -0.19
CA VAL A 575 -7.55 -17.40 -1.23
C VAL A 575 -7.66 -18.92 -1.16
N VAL A 576 -7.65 -19.52 0.04
CA VAL A 576 -7.86 -20.98 0.22
C VAL A 576 -9.21 -21.41 -0.34
N ARG A 577 -10.27 -20.64 -0.06
CA ARG A 577 -11.61 -20.88 -0.59
C ARG A 577 -11.62 -20.83 -2.12
N LEU A 578 -11.05 -19.79 -2.73
CA LEU A 578 -10.98 -19.68 -4.18
C LEU A 578 -10.25 -20.90 -4.79
N LEU A 579 -9.04 -21.19 -4.30
CA LEU A 579 -8.18 -22.24 -4.84
C LEU A 579 -8.75 -23.64 -4.68
N PHE A 580 -9.33 -23.97 -3.51
CA PHE A 580 -9.68 -25.35 -3.16
C PHE A 580 -11.18 -25.63 -3.11
N ARG A 581 -12.03 -24.63 -2.86
CA ARG A 581 -13.50 -24.79 -2.86
C ARG A 581 -14.10 -24.44 -4.22
N GLU A 582 -13.74 -23.29 -4.78
CA GLU A 582 -14.36 -22.79 -6.01
C GLU A 582 -13.76 -23.44 -7.25
N TRP A 583 -12.43 -23.58 -7.31
CA TRP A 583 -11.75 -24.24 -8.43
C TRP A 583 -11.48 -25.73 -8.21
N GLY A 584 -11.64 -26.18 -6.97
CA GLY A 584 -11.44 -27.56 -6.57
C GLY A 584 -9.98 -27.89 -6.22
N PRO A 585 -9.75 -28.96 -5.42
CA PRO A 585 -8.43 -29.28 -4.89
C PRO A 585 -7.36 -29.56 -5.95
N LEU A 586 -7.72 -30.18 -7.07
CA LEU A 586 -6.81 -30.40 -8.20
C LEU A 586 -6.19 -29.08 -8.65
N SER A 587 -7.01 -28.04 -8.79
CA SER A 587 -6.59 -26.70 -9.17
C SER A 587 -5.79 -26.05 -8.04
N GLY A 588 -6.21 -26.19 -6.78
CA GLY A 588 -5.50 -25.60 -5.63
C GLY A 588 -4.09 -26.17 -5.38
N PHE A 589 -3.83 -27.44 -5.72
CA PHE A 589 -2.49 -28.03 -5.67
C PHE A 589 -1.72 -27.86 -6.98
N LEU A 590 -2.28 -28.29 -8.10
CA LEU A 590 -1.60 -28.35 -9.40
C LEU A 590 -2.48 -27.75 -10.49
N HIS A 591 -2.55 -26.41 -10.51
CA HIS A 591 -3.44 -25.66 -11.41
C HIS A 591 -3.02 -25.76 -12.89
N MET A 592 -3.48 -26.82 -13.58
CA MET A 592 -3.03 -27.14 -14.94
C MET A 592 -3.30 -26.01 -15.94
N ARG A 593 -4.52 -25.43 -15.97
CA ARG A 593 -4.86 -24.39 -16.97
C ARG A 593 -3.91 -23.20 -16.88
N HIS A 594 -3.73 -22.70 -15.67
CA HIS A 594 -2.82 -21.62 -15.33
C HIS A 594 -1.36 -21.93 -15.65
N ALA A 595 -0.84 -23.09 -15.25
CA ALA A 595 0.53 -23.46 -15.58
C ALA A 595 0.75 -23.64 -17.10
N THR A 596 -0.30 -23.98 -17.85
CA THR A 596 -0.26 -24.04 -19.32
C THR A 596 -0.27 -22.64 -19.95
N SER A 597 -0.90 -21.64 -19.34
CA SER A 597 -0.99 -20.26 -19.87
C SER A 597 0.24 -19.39 -19.59
N LEU A 598 1.19 -19.84 -18.76
CA LEU A 598 2.40 -19.06 -18.47
C LEU A 598 3.30 -18.91 -19.70
N ASP A 599 3.53 -17.67 -20.11
CA ASP A 599 4.42 -17.32 -21.22
C ASP A 599 5.89 -17.19 -20.78
N ALA A 600 6.15 -16.98 -19.48
CA ALA A 600 7.48 -16.83 -18.90
C ALA A 600 7.62 -17.57 -17.57
N MET A 601 8.86 -17.88 -17.19
CA MET A 601 9.14 -18.52 -15.91
C MET A 601 8.82 -17.55 -14.76
N PRO A 602 7.86 -17.87 -13.87
CA PRO A 602 7.52 -17.00 -12.75
C PRO A 602 8.66 -17.00 -11.71
N SER A 603 8.73 -15.93 -10.92
CA SER A 603 9.73 -15.78 -9.85
C SER A 603 9.64 -16.89 -8.79
N ARG A 604 8.43 -17.39 -8.52
CA ARG A 604 8.18 -18.45 -7.54
C ARG A 604 7.25 -19.52 -8.07
N LEU A 605 7.69 -20.78 -7.98
CA LEU A 605 6.88 -21.94 -8.34
C LEU A 605 6.36 -22.67 -7.10
N PRO A 606 5.03 -22.78 -6.91
CA PRO A 606 4.45 -23.46 -5.75
C PRO A 606 4.54 -24.99 -5.82
N PHE A 607 4.90 -25.56 -6.98
CA PHE A 607 4.69 -26.99 -7.27
C PHE A 607 5.41 -27.93 -6.32
N HIS A 608 6.62 -27.58 -5.88
CA HIS A 608 7.37 -28.41 -4.93
C HIS A 608 6.68 -28.50 -3.57
N LEU A 609 6.08 -27.40 -3.11
CA LEU A 609 5.26 -27.38 -1.90
C LEU A 609 3.94 -28.11 -2.13
N ALA A 610 3.28 -27.89 -3.26
CA ALA A 610 2.01 -28.53 -3.58
C ALA A 610 2.09 -30.06 -3.68
N VAL A 611 3.27 -30.60 -4.03
CA VAL A 611 3.51 -32.04 -4.11
C VAL A 611 3.65 -32.68 -2.72
N VAL A 612 4.12 -31.96 -1.69
CA VAL A 612 4.28 -32.49 -0.32
C VAL A 612 3.00 -33.16 0.23
N PRO A 613 1.83 -32.50 0.26
CA PRO A 613 0.59 -33.14 0.75
C PRO A 613 0.16 -34.33 -0.11
N LEU A 614 0.45 -34.31 -1.42
CA LEU A 614 0.13 -35.41 -2.31
C LEU A 614 1.04 -36.62 -2.08
N LEU A 615 2.33 -36.39 -1.78
CA LEU A 615 3.28 -37.43 -1.38
C LEU A 615 2.89 -38.05 -0.04
N LEU A 616 2.45 -37.25 0.93
CA LEU A 616 1.91 -37.75 2.20
C LEU A 616 0.76 -38.74 1.96
N LEU A 617 -0.22 -38.35 1.14
CA LEU A 617 -1.35 -39.21 0.81
C LEU A 617 -0.95 -40.46 0.03
N ALA A 618 0.00 -40.33 -0.90
CA ALA A 618 0.54 -41.46 -1.65
C ALA A 618 1.23 -42.48 -0.74
N SER A 619 1.96 -42.01 0.28
CA SER A 619 2.69 -42.87 1.23
C SER A 619 1.78 -43.63 2.20
N ARG A 620 0.52 -43.22 2.38
CA ARG A 620 -0.44 -43.95 3.23
C ARG A 620 -0.92 -45.25 2.59
N ARG A 621 -0.82 -45.37 1.27
CA ARG A 621 -1.15 -46.60 0.55
C ARG A 621 0.04 -47.54 0.62
N LYS A 622 -0.16 -48.77 1.08
CA LYS A 622 0.85 -49.83 0.96
C LYS A 622 0.98 -50.21 -0.51
N GLN A 623 1.88 -49.52 -1.23
CA GLN A 623 2.09 -49.70 -2.66
C GLN A 623 3.60 -49.73 -2.98
N PRO A 624 3.99 -50.34 -4.12
CA PRO A 624 5.37 -50.31 -4.59
C PRO A 624 5.87 -48.89 -4.84
N LEU A 625 7.17 -48.65 -4.65
CA LEU A 625 7.78 -47.34 -4.98
C LEU A 625 7.63 -47.00 -6.47
N SER A 626 7.62 -48.01 -7.35
CA SER A 626 7.41 -47.88 -8.79
C SER A 626 6.04 -47.31 -9.19
N HIS A 627 5.06 -47.29 -8.27
CA HIS A 627 3.79 -46.61 -8.52
C HIS A 627 3.91 -45.08 -8.36
N LEU A 628 4.80 -44.64 -7.46
CA LEU A 628 5.07 -43.23 -7.21
C LEU A 628 6.12 -42.67 -8.18
N LEU A 629 7.14 -43.46 -8.49
CA LEU A 629 8.30 -43.08 -9.30
C LEU A 629 8.43 -44.03 -10.51
N GLU A 630 8.47 -43.48 -11.71
CA GLU A 630 8.73 -44.22 -12.95
C GLU A 630 10.25 -44.33 -13.19
N PHE A 631 10.74 -45.54 -13.40
CA PHE A 631 12.17 -45.85 -13.62
C PHE A 631 12.44 -46.27 -15.06
N ASP A 632 13.67 -46.09 -15.52
CA ASP A 632 14.11 -46.63 -16.81
C ASP A 632 14.37 -48.15 -16.71
N ASP A 633 14.31 -48.84 -17.84
CA ASP A 633 14.51 -50.29 -17.92
C ASP A 633 16.01 -50.65 -18.03
N PRO A 634 16.52 -51.66 -17.27
CA PRO A 634 15.79 -52.53 -16.35
C PRO A 634 15.56 -51.89 -14.98
N GLN A 635 14.33 -52.02 -14.45
CA GLN A 635 13.97 -51.53 -13.12
C GLN A 635 14.82 -52.19 -12.03
N HIS A 636 15.28 -51.38 -11.07
CA HIS A 636 15.96 -51.88 -9.89
C HIS A 636 15.03 -52.78 -9.05
N PRO A 637 15.49 -53.92 -8.49
CA PRO A 637 14.63 -54.83 -7.72
C PRO A 637 13.93 -54.15 -6.53
N TRP A 638 14.59 -53.17 -5.92
CA TRP A 638 14.03 -52.40 -4.80
C TRP A 638 12.90 -51.45 -5.20
N ALA A 639 12.77 -51.07 -6.47
CA ALA A 639 11.69 -50.20 -6.95
C ALA A 639 10.31 -50.86 -6.80
N ASN A 640 10.25 -52.19 -6.84
CA ASN A 640 9.01 -52.95 -6.68
C ASN A 640 8.67 -53.29 -5.22
N GLN A 641 9.51 -52.89 -4.27
CA GLN A 641 9.21 -53.04 -2.85
C GLN A 641 8.20 -51.99 -2.40
N THR A 642 7.36 -52.34 -1.42
CA THR A 642 6.56 -51.35 -0.71
C THR A 642 7.44 -50.41 0.10
N TYR A 643 7.02 -49.17 0.26
CA TYR A 643 7.77 -48.16 0.99
C TYR A 643 6.92 -47.51 2.08
N ASN A 644 7.58 -46.95 3.09
CA ASN A 644 7.01 -46.03 4.05
C ASN A 644 7.79 -44.71 3.99
N LEU A 645 7.10 -43.58 3.98
CA LEU A 645 7.74 -42.30 4.27
C LEU A 645 8.26 -42.33 5.71
N VAL A 646 9.45 -41.78 5.97
CA VAL A 646 10.03 -41.79 7.32
C VAL A 646 10.44 -40.40 7.80
N ARG A 647 10.35 -40.18 9.12
CA ARG A 647 11.07 -39.12 9.83
C ARG A 647 12.44 -39.66 10.22
N LEU A 648 13.46 -38.83 10.04
CA LEU A 648 14.82 -39.16 10.46
C LEU A 648 15.15 -38.38 11.71
N SER A 649 15.71 -39.06 12.70
CA SER A 649 16.20 -38.44 13.93
C SER A 649 17.56 -39.01 14.29
N SER A 650 18.43 -38.19 14.84
CA SER A 650 19.71 -38.64 15.41
C SER A 650 19.63 -38.59 16.94
N SER A 651 19.85 -39.74 17.58
CA SER A 651 19.93 -39.86 19.04
C SER A 651 21.21 -40.59 19.39
N GLU A 652 22.08 -39.97 20.17
CA GLU A 652 23.40 -40.53 20.57
C GLU A 652 24.28 -40.94 19.37
N GLY A 653 24.16 -40.23 18.24
CA GLY A 653 24.90 -40.53 17.00
C GLY A 653 24.36 -41.71 16.19
N GLN A 654 23.28 -42.37 16.65
CA GLN A 654 22.57 -43.38 15.86
C GLN A 654 21.41 -42.77 15.09
N LEU A 655 21.34 -43.08 13.80
CA LEU A 655 20.22 -42.72 12.94
C LEU A 655 19.01 -43.61 13.27
N ARG A 656 17.88 -42.98 13.60
CA ARG A 656 16.59 -43.65 13.76
C ARG A 656 15.64 -43.16 12.67
N ALA A 657 15.20 -44.09 11.84
CA ALA A 657 14.12 -43.87 10.89
C ALA A 657 12.81 -44.39 11.48
N GLN A 658 11.81 -43.53 11.55
CA GLN A 658 10.47 -43.86 12.05
C GLN A 658 9.45 -43.62 10.94
N PRO A 659 8.57 -44.59 10.64
CA PRO A 659 7.48 -44.37 9.69
C PRO A 659 6.67 -43.11 10.03
N TYR A 660 6.56 -42.19 9.08
CA TYR A 660 5.70 -41.03 9.16
C TYR A 660 4.30 -41.43 8.76
N ILE A 661 3.32 -41.25 9.64
CA ILE A 661 1.90 -41.43 9.32
C ILE A 661 1.24 -40.07 9.50
N SER A 662 0.76 -39.47 8.40
CA SER A 662 -0.04 -38.26 8.47
C SER A 662 -1.48 -38.61 8.83
N PRO A 663 -2.10 -37.91 9.81
CA PRO A 663 -3.53 -38.02 10.03
C PRO A 663 -4.34 -37.22 8.98
N PHE A 664 -3.69 -36.51 8.05
CA PHE A 664 -4.36 -35.82 6.94
C PHE A 664 -4.89 -36.83 5.90
N PRO A 665 -6.15 -36.68 5.44
CA PRO A 665 -7.07 -35.56 5.67
C PRO A 665 -8.12 -35.78 6.79
N GLU A 666 -8.02 -36.87 7.56
CA GLU A 666 -9.04 -37.26 8.54
C GLU A 666 -9.04 -36.38 9.79
N GLU A 667 -7.88 -36.12 10.39
CA GLU A 667 -7.75 -35.38 11.66
C GLU A 667 -6.93 -34.10 11.52
N ASP A 668 -7.00 -33.27 12.56
CA ASP A 668 -6.28 -32.00 12.63
C ASP A 668 -4.82 -32.23 13.04
N ASP A 669 -3.91 -31.94 12.11
CA ASP A 669 -2.48 -32.01 12.34
C ASP A 669 -1.92 -30.61 12.59
N LEU A 670 -1.24 -30.41 13.72
CA LEU A 670 -0.53 -29.17 14.03
C LEU A 670 0.94 -29.20 13.59
N GLU A 671 1.48 -30.38 13.27
CA GLU A 671 2.90 -30.51 12.97
C GLU A 671 3.21 -30.04 11.54
N PRO A 672 4.31 -29.31 11.33
CA PRO A 672 4.77 -28.99 9.98
C PRO A 672 5.14 -30.27 9.23
N TRP A 673 4.84 -30.31 7.93
CA TRP A 673 5.16 -31.46 7.08
C TRP A 673 6.52 -31.31 6.42
N ALA A 674 7.02 -30.09 6.30
CA ALA A 674 8.30 -29.81 5.71
C ALA A 674 9.03 -28.69 6.44
N THR A 675 10.35 -28.65 6.25
CA THR A 675 11.21 -27.56 6.75
C THR A 675 12.11 -27.05 5.63
N GLU A 676 12.41 -25.76 5.67
CA GLU A 676 13.42 -25.12 4.78
C GLU A 676 14.81 -25.08 5.44
N SER A 677 14.94 -25.60 6.66
CA SER A 677 16.18 -25.54 7.42
C SER A 677 17.18 -26.58 6.91
N PRO A 678 18.42 -26.19 6.54
CA PRO A 678 19.46 -27.15 6.15
C PRO A 678 19.83 -28.10 7.29
N ASP A 679 19.56 -27.73 8.55
CA ASP A 679 19.66 -28.58 9.74
C ASP A 679 18.95 -29.94 9.60
N TRP A 680 17.96 -30.05 8.70
CA TRP A 680 17.29 -31.31 8.39
C TRP A 680 18.27 -32.42 7.97
N LEU A 681 19.35 -32.04 7.27
CA LEU A 681 20.42 -32.96 6.86
C LEU A 681 21.18 -33.57 8.05
N GLN A 682 21.15 -32.90 9.20
CA GLN A 682 21.74 -33.39 10.46
C GLN A 682 20.73 -34.18 11.31
N HIS A 683 19.50 -34.37 10.80
CA HIS A 683 18.41 -35.07 11.48
C HIS A 683 18.04 -34.46 12.85
N THR A 684 18.22 -33.15 12.98
CA THR A 684 17.80 -32.35 14.15
C THR A 684 16.40 -31.77 13.98
N ARG A 685 15.80 -31.96 12.81
CA ARG A 685 14.47 -31.50 12.42
C ARG A 685 13.56 -32.71 12.20
N PRO A 686 12.39 -32.80 12.85
CA PRO A 686 11.55 -33.99 12.83
C PRO A 686 10.68 -34.11 11.56
N GLU A 687 10.64 -33.09 10.70
CA GLU A 687 9.79 -33.07 9.52
C GLU A 687 10.22 -34.14 8.49
N PRO A 688 9.29 -34.82 7.81
CA PRO A 688 9.61 -35.88 6.83
C PRO A 688 10.19 -35.33 5.51
N PHE A 689 9.96 -34.04 5.23
CA PHE A 689 10.42 -33.39 4.01
C PHE A 689 11.31 -32.19 4.31
N CYS A 690 12.29 -31.97 3.43
CA CYS A 690 13.12 -30.79 3.40
C CYS A 690 12.91 -30.05 2.07
N VAL A 691 12.40 -28.82 2.15
CA VAL A 691 12.29 -27.91 1.01
C VAL A 691 13.67 -27.27 0.82
N ALA A 692 14.42 -27.79 -0.14
CA ALA A 692 15.85 -27.53 -0.27
C ALA A 692 16.19 -26.50 -1.35
N SER A 693 15.18 -25.92 -2.03
CA SER A 693 15.33 -25.00 -3.17
C SER A 693 16.21 -23.78 -2.88
N GLY A 694 16.33 -23.35 -1.62
CA GLY A 694 17.18 -22.23 -1.21
C GLY A 694 18.67 -22.57 -1.05
N PHE A 695 19.04 -23.85 -0.96
CA PHE A 695 20.42 -24.27 -0.63
C PHE A 695 20.88 -25.55 -1.36
N SER A 696 20.04 -26.09 -2.24
CA SER A 696 20.29 -27.32 -2.99
C SER A 696 19.85 -27.16 -4.44
N HIS A 697 20.43 -27.96 -5.33
CA HIS A 697 19.92 -28.11 -6.69
C HIS A 697 18.56 -28.83 -6.73
N ALA A 698 18.24 -29.63 -5.71
CA ALA A 698 16.92 -30.25 -5.54
C ALA A 698 15.92 -29.26 -4.91
N ASP A 699 14.65 -29.35 -5.30
CA ASP A 699 13.59 -28.53 -4.70
C ASP A 699 13.06 -29.16 -3.40
N LEU A 700 13.05 -30.50 -3.35
CA LEU A 700 12.58 -31.28 -2.22
C LEU A 700 13.52 -32.47 -1.96
N ILE A 701 13.84 -32.73 -0.70
CA ILE A 701 14.60 -33.90 -0.24
C ILE A 701 13.78 -34.63 0.82
N PHE A 702 13.69 -35.96 0.73
CA PHE A 702 13.04 -36.79 1.74
C PHE A 702 13.60 -38.21 1.74
N ALA A 703 13.24 -39.01 2.74
CA ALA A 703 13.66 -40.40 2.85
C ALA A 703 12.46 -41.34 2.93
N VAL A 704 12.61 -42.52 2.33
CA VAL A 704 11.66 -43.63 2.43
C VAL A 704 12.36 -44.87 2.96
N GLN A 705 11.66 -45.67 3.76
CA GLN A 705 12.11 -46.99 4.19
C GLN A 705 11.41 -48.04 3.35
N LEU A 706 12.19 -48.90 2.70
CA LEU A 706 11.69 -50.00 1.89
C LEU A 706 11.27 -51.19 2.75
N ALA A 707 10.56 -52.14 2.16
CA ALA A 707 10.18 -53.40 2.81
C ALA A 707 11.39 -54.20 3.34
N SER A 708 12.57 -54.06 2.71
CA SER A 708 13.84 -54.62 3.19
C SER A 708 14.37 -53.97 4.48
N GLY A 709 13.80 -52.85 4.91
CA GLY A 709 14.29 -52.02 6.01
C GLY A 709 15.35 -50.99 5.57
N GLU A 710 15.85 -51.08 4.34
CA GLU A 710 16.81 -50.13 3.78
C GLU A 710 16.20 -48.74 3.60
N LEU A 711 17.04 -47.72 3.79
CA LEU A 711 16.68 -46.32 3.60
C LEU A 711 17.11 -45.83 2.23
N LEU A 712 16.19 -45.16 1.54
CA LEU A 712 16.41 -44.52 0.26
C LEU A 712 16.13 -43.03 0.36
N TYR A 713 17.15 -42.20 0.11
CA TYR A 713 16.99 -40.76 -0.01
C TYR A 713 16.55 -40.40 -1.42
N VAL A 714 15.58 -39.50 -1.53
CA VAL A 714 15.06 -38.99 -2.80
C VAL A 714 15.33 -37.50 -2.87
N ALA A 715 16.09 -37.09 -3.88
CA ALA A 715 16.31 -35.70 -4.26
C ALA A 715 15.44 -35.38 -5.48
N LEU A 716 14.43 -34.53 -5.31
CA LEU A 716 13.40 -34.24 -6.32
C LEU A 716 13.55 -32.82 -6.88
N LYS A 717 13.59 -32.72 -8.21
CA LYS A 717 13.45 -31.46 -8.96
C LYS A 717 12.10 -31.40 -9.67
N ILE A 718 11.39 -30.27 -9.59
CA ILE A 718 10.16 -30.03 -10.33
C ILE A 718 10.38 -28.85 -11.27
N MET A 719 10.12 -29.06 -12.56
CA MET A 719 10.38 -28.08 -13.61
C MET A 719 9.06 -27.70 -14.31
N LEU A 720 8.87 -26.41 -14.58
CA LEU A 720 7.75 -25.92 -15.38
C LEU A 720 8.02 -26.21 -16.86
N LYS A 721 7.12 -26.92 -17.52
CA LYS A 721 7.17 -27.29 -18.94
C LYS A 721 5.79 -27.16 -19.58
N ASN A 722 5.63 -26.20 -20.47
CA ASN A 722 4.39 -25.96 -21.23
C ASN A 722 4.70 -25.72 -22.72
N ASP A 723 3.88 -24.99 -23.46
CA ASP A 723 4.14 -24.66 -24.88
C ASP A 723 5.15 -23.51 -25.05
N ALA A 724 5.17 -22.54 -24.14
CA ALA A 724 6.06 -21.37 -24.19
C ALA A 724 7.41 -21.62 -23.49
N ILE A 725 7.41 -22.41 -22.43
CA ILE A 725 8.55 -22.75 -21.58
C ILE A 725 8.87 -24.21 -21.85
N ASP A 726 9.83 -24.44 -22.77
CA ASP A 726 10.31 -25.79 -23.04
C ASP A 726 11.45 -26.18 -22.10
N VAL A 727 11.41 -27.44 -21.67
CA VAL A 727 12.47 -28.07 -20.91
C VAL A 727 12.93 -29.28 -21.70
N SER A 728 14.05 -29.11 -22.39
CA SER A 728 14.69 -30.15 -23.19
C SER A 728 15.18 -31.31 -22.32
N ALA A 729 15.36 -32.49 -22.91
CA ALA A 729 15.96 -33.64 -22.22
C ALA A 729 17.35 -33.30 -21.67
N GLU A 730 18.14 -32.54 -22.42
CA GLU A 730 19.47 -32.07 -22.00
C GLU A 730 19.40 -31.19 -20.74
N ASN A 731 18.45 -30.27 -20.66
CA ASN A 731 18.28 -29.41 -19.47
C ASN A 731 17.91 -30.25 -18.23
N ILE A 732 17.10 -31.29 -18.41
CA ILE A 732 16.75 -32.25 -17.34
C ILE A 732 17.99 -33.03 -16.93
N GLU A 733 18.75 -33.58 -17.87
CA GLU A 733 19.99 -34.32 -17.61
C GLU A 733 21.03 -33.48 -16.87
N GLN A 734 21.22 -32.22 -17.30
CA GLN A 734 22.11 -31.28 -16.62
C GLN A 734 21.65 -31.01 -15.18
N SER A 735 20.34 -30.86 -14.97
CA SER A 735 19.78 -30.67 -13.62
C SER A 735 19.99 -31.92 -12.75
N LEU A 736 19.74 -33.12 -13.28
CA LEU A 736 19.97 -34.39 -12.60
C LEU A 736 21.46 -34.62 -12.31
N ALA A 737 22.37 -34.21 -13.20
CA ALA A 737 23.81 -34.32 -12.99
C ALA A 737 24.27 -33.48 -11.78
N ARG A 738 23.68 -32.29 -11.61
CA ARG A 738 23.94 -31.41 -10.46
C ARG A 738 23.33 -31.92 -9.14
N MET A 739 22.36 -32.84 -9.18
CA MET A 739 21.79 -33.47 -7.97
C MET A 739 22.54 -34.74 -7.53
N THR A 740 23.75 -34.98 -8.03
CA THR A 740 24.60 -36.06 -7.50
C THR A 740 25.05 -35.75 -6.06
N PRO A 741 25.37 -36.76 -5.24
CA PRO A 741 25.76 -36.55 -3.84
C PRO A 741 26.87 -35.52 -3.61
N ASP A 742 27.80 -35.40 -4.56
CA ASP A 742 28.95 -34.49 -4.49
C ASP A 742 28.62 -33.04 -4.89
N HIS A 743 27.58 -32.84 -5.71
CA HIS A 743 27.27 -31.54 -6.32
C HIS A 743 25.96 -30.91 -5.81
N ILE A 744 25.06 -31.69 -5.21
CA ILE A 744 23.70 -31.27 -4.87
C ILE A 744 23.60 -30.00 -4.01
N PHE A 745 24.60 -29.67 -3.18
CA PHE A 745 24.61 -28.49 -2.31
C PHE A 745 25.54 -27.36 -2.77
N GLU A 746 25.98 -27.36 -4.04
CA GLU A 746 26.87 -26.31 -4.57
C GLU A 746 26.19 -24.93 -4.73
N VAL A 747 24.87 -24.85 -4.59
CA VAL A 747 24.08 -23.60 -4.65
C VAL A 747 24.38 -22.65 -3.47
N CYS A 748 24.75 -23.20 -2.30
CA CYS A 748 24.74 -22.49 -1.01
C CYS A 748 25.51 -21.17 -0.96
N VAL A 749 26.68 -21.04 -1.62
CA VAL A 749 27.48 -19.81 -1.50
C VAL A 749 28.41 -19.63 -2.71
N PRO A 750 28.26 -18.56 -3.51
CA PRO A 750 29.22 -18.21 -4.56
C PRO A 750 30.66 -18.02 -4.04
N ASN A 751 30.82 -17.75 -2.74
CA ASN A 751 32.07 -17.30 -2.11
C ASN A 751 32.51 -18.04 -0.82
N ALA A 752 31.79 -19.07 -0.35
CA ALA A 752 32.28 -19.84 0.82
C ALA A 752 33.32 -20.88 0.40
N PRO A 753 34.38 -21.10 1.22
CA PRO A 753 35.38 -22.11 0.94
C PRO A 753 34.74 -23.50 0.78
N PRO A 754 35.25 -24.35 -0.13
CA PRO A 754 34.67 -25.67 -0.41
C PRO A 754 34.58 -26.60 0.80
N SER A 755 35.38 -26.35 1.85
CA SER A 755 35.44 -27.14 3.08
C SER A 755 34.29 -26.89 4.07
N THR A 756 33.48 -25.85 3.87
CA THR A 756 32.33 -25.52 4.73
C THR A 756 30.98 -25.86 4.06
N ARG A 757 31.01 -26.48 2.88
CA ARG A 757 29.79 -26.85 2.15
C ARG A 757 29.29 -28.20 2.66
N PRO A 758 28.01 -28.32 3.05
CA PRO A 758 27.46 -29.62 3.46
C PRO A 758 27.59 -30.61 2.29
N ARG A 759 28.06 -31.82 2.57
CA ARG A 759 28.08 -32.92 1.60
C ARG A 759 27.06 -33.98 1.97
N PHE A 760 26.49 -34.67 0.98
CA PHE A 760 25.63 -35.82 1.29
C PHE A 760 26.39 -36.94 1.99
N SER A 761 27.70 -37.08 1.73
CA SER A 761 28.57 -38.03 2.43
C SER A 761 28.81 -37.68 3.91
N GLU A 762 28.51 -36.45 4.32
CA GLU A 762 28.57 -35.99 5.71
C GLU A 762 27.21 -36.18 6.42
N VAL A 763 26.14 -36.53 5.68
CA VAL A 763 24.86 -36.92 6.26
C VAL A 763 25.07 -38.26 7.00
N PRO A 764 24.81 -38.34 8.31
CA PRO A 764 25.06 -39.56 9.08
C PRO A 764 24.30 -40.76 8.51
N ASN A 765 25.01 -41.88 8.27
CA ASN A 765 24.41 -43.16 7.87
C ASN A 765 23.48 -43.05 6.64
N VAL A 766 23.94 -42.41 5.56
CA VAL A 766 23.36 -42.63 4.22
C VAL A 766 23.36 -44.14 3.99
N GLY A 767 22.20 -44.77 3.83
CA GLY A 767 22.08 -46.22 3.74
C GLY A 767 22.94 -46.85 2.63
N SER A 768 22.92 -48.17 2.54
CA SER A 768 23.60 -48.92 1.45
C SER A 768 23.17 -48.48 0.04
N LEU A 769 22.01 -47.84 -0.09
CA LEU A 769 21.44 -47.42 -1.36
C LEU A 769 21.90 -46.01 -1.77
N PRO A 770 22.20 -45.79 -3.06
CA PRO A 770 22.53 -44.47 -3.58
C PRO A 770 21.33 -43.52 -3.51
N VAL A 771 21.61 -42.21 -3.39
CA VAL A 771 20.58 -41.16 -3.49
C VAL A 771 19.86 -41.27 -4.83
N LEU A 772 18.53 -41.37 -4.79
CA LEU A 772 17.67 -41.39 -5.97
C LEU A 772 17.44 -39.96 -6.46
N ARG A 773 17.84 -39.70 -7.70
CA ARG A 773 17.66 -38.40 -8.36
C ARG A 773 16.35 -38.44 -9.14
N ALA A 774 15.32 -37.83 -8.59
CA ALA A 774 14.00 -37.78 -9.19
C ALA A 774 13.75 -36.43 -9.86
N PHE A 775 12.98 -36.42 -10.94
CA PHE A 775 12.48 -35.18 -11.51
C PHE A 775 10.99 -35.27 -11.87
N ALA A 776 10.36 -34.12 -12.06
CA ALA A 776 9.03 -34.02 -12.63
C ALA A 776 8.97 -32.80 -13.55
N THR A 777 8.18 -32.89 -14.62
CA THR A 777 7.84 -31.73 -15.45
C THR A 777 6.33 -31.52 -15.43
N PHE A 778 5.90 -30.27 -15.29
CA PHE A 778 4.48 -29.89 -15.15
C PHE A 778 4.21 -28.59 -15.92
N PRO A 779 3.06 -28.39 -16.61
CA PRO A 779 1.95 -29.33 -16.76
C PRO A 779 2.21 -30.49 -17.73
N LYS A 780 3.21 -30.39 -18.61
CA LYS A 780 3.54 -31.47 -19.55
C LYS A 780 4.53 -32.45 -18.93
N ALA A 781 4.10 -33.69 -18.71
CA ALA A 781 4.95 -34.75 -18.19
C ALA A 781 6.01 -35.19 -19.20
N THR A 782 7.23 -35.42 -18.73
CA THR A 782 8.36 -35.98 -19.49
C THR A 782 8.66 -37.37 -18.95
N LYS A 783 8.76 -38.36 -19.84
CA LYS A 783 9.05 -39.75 -19.46
C LYS A 783 10.56 -39.93 -19.27
N VAL A 784 10.95 -40.80 -18.34
CA VAL A 784 12.35 -41.11 -18.05
C VAL A 784 13.09 -41.67 -19.27
N LYS A 785 12.38 -42.44 -20.12
CA LYS A 785 12.90 -43.09 -21.34
C LYS A 785 13.39 -42.11 -22.42
N VAL A 786 13.06 -40.83 -22.29
CA VAL A 786 13.50 -39.78 -23.22
C VAL A 786 14.92 -39.30 -22.90
N LEU A 787 15.41 -39.57 -21.68
CA LEU A 787 16.76 -39.20 -21.27
C LEU A 787 17.78 -40.19 -21.83
N ALA A 788 18.97 -39.71 -22.15
CA ALA A 788 20.10 -40.54 -22.49
C ALA A 788 20.45 -41.47 -21.33
N ARG A 789 20.93 -42.68 -21.65
CA ARG A 789 21.36 -43.64 -20.63
C ARG A 789 22.41 -43.00 -19.72
N ASN A 790 22.06 -42.94 -18.44
CA ASN A 790 22.83 -42.25 -17.44
C ASN A 790 24.18 -42.97 -17.20
N PRO A 791 25.33 -42.33 -17.45
CA PRO A 791 26.63 -42.94 -17.20
C PRO A 791 26.99 -42.97 -15.70
N LEU A 792 26.23 -42.27 -14.85
CA LEU A 792 26.50 -42.14 -13.43
C LEU A 792 25.86 -43.27 -12.61
N PRO A 793 26.48 -43.68 -11.48
CA PRO A 793 25.99 -44.80 -10.66
C PRO A 793 24.69 -44.51 -9.90
N SER A 794 24.32 -43.24 -9.71
CA SER A 794 23.11 -42.86 -8.98
C SER A 794 21.86 -43.03 -9.86
N PRO A 795 20.83 -43.78 -9.40
CA PRO A 795 19.63 -44.04 -10.17
C PRO A 795 18.84 -42.75 -10.44
N THR A 796 18.06 -42.77 -11.53
CA THR A 796 17.16 -41.69 -11.93
C THR A 796 15.73 -42.17 -12.07
N ALA A 797 14.78 -41.33 -11.68
CA ALA A 797 13.36 -41.61 -11.80
C ALA A 797 12.54 -40.37 -12.16
N VAL A 798 11.33 -40.58 -12.66
CA VAL A 798 10.31 -39.54 -12.87
C VAL A 798 9.23 -39.66 -11.82
N LEU A 799 8.85 -38.56 -11.19
CA LEU A 799 7.69 -38.52 -10.32
C LEU A 799 6.40 -38.66 -11.14
N ASN A 800 5.55 -39.62 -10.76
CA ASN A 800 4.27 -39.86 -11.41
C ASN A 800 3.24 -38.79 -11.00
N LEU A 801 3.40 -37.58 -11.55
CA LEU A 801 2.48 -36.46 -11.32
C LEU A 801 1.02 -36.77 -11.67
N PRO A 802 0.69 -37.50 -12.76
CA PRO A 802 -0.69 -37.90 -13.03
C PRO A 802 -1.33 -38.69 -11.89
N ALA A 803 -0.58 -39.60 -11.25
CA ALA A 803 -1.08 -40.32 -10.08
C ALA A 803 -1.32 -39.38 -8.89
N LEU A 804 -0.42 -38.42 -8.64
CA LEU A 804 -0.60 -37.42 -7.58
C LEU A 804 -1.78 -36.48 -7.86
N GLN A 805 -2.00 -36.09 -9.12
CA GLN A 805 -3.17 -35.31 -9.53
C GLN A 805 -4.47 -36.09 -9.27
N ALA A 806 -4.50 -37.38 -9.58
CA ALA A 806 -5.66 -38.22 -9.28
C ALA A 806 -5.94 -38.30 -7.77
N LEU A 807 -4.90 -38.32 -6.93
CA LEU A 807 -5.07 -38.21 -5.47
C LEU A 807 -5.65 -36.87 -5.06
N SER A 808 -5.15 -35.78 -5.62
CA SER A 808 -5.59 -34.43 -5.26
C SER A 808 -7.09 -34.22 -5.46
N ALA A 809 -7.66 -34.75 -6.55
CA ALA A 809 -9.08 -34.63 -6.86
C ALA A 809 -9.99 -35.30 -5.81
N GLY A 810 -9.47 -36.25 -5.03
CA GLY A 810 -10.21 -36.93 -3.98
C GLY A 810 -10.15 -36.26 -2.61
N ILE A 811 -9.40 -35.16 -2.43
CA ILE A 811 -9.24 -34.50 -1.13
C ILE A 811 -10.42 -33.55 -0.90
N PRO A 812 -11.23 -33.72 0.16
CA PRO A 812 -12.29 -32.76 0.45
C PRO A 812 -11.74 -31.38 0.81
N TYR A 813 -12.51 -30.32 0.57
CA TYR A 813 -12.14 -28.96 0.96
C TYR A 813 -11.98 -28.76 2.49
N PRO A 814 -12.88 -29.26 3.36
CA PRO A 814 -12.81 -28.95 4.80
C PRO A 814 -11.48 -29.34 5.48
N PRO A 815 -10.86 -30.51 5.23
CA PRO A 815 -9.53 -30.83 5.74
C PRO A 815 -8.43 -29.85 5.33
N ILE A 816 -8.50 -29.30 4.12
CA ILE A 816 -7.52 -28.31 3.63
C ILE A 816 -7.68 -27.00 4.40
N LEU A 817 -8.93 -26.55 4.57
CA LEU A 817 -9.24 -25.36 5.36
C LEU A 817 -8.79 -25.53 6.83
N ARG A 818 -9.11 -26.67 7.46
CA ARG A 818 -8.68 -26.98 8.83
C ARG A 818 -7.16 -26.97 8.97
N ARG A 819 -6.45 -27.56 8.01
CA ARG A 819 -4.98 -27.54 8.00
C ARG A 819 -4.41 -26.12 7.92
N VAL A 820 -4.95 -25.28 7.04
CA VAL A 820 -4.51 -23.88 6.95
C VAL A 820 -4.84 -23.11 8.24
N ALA A 821 -6.01 -23.35 8.82
CA ALA A 821 -6.38 -22.75 10.12
C ALA A 821 -5.44 -23.22 11.24
N ALA A 822 -5.12 -24.51 11.30
CA ALA A 822 -4.20 -25.12 12.26
C ALA A 822 -2.78 -24.55 12.18
N ALA A 823 -2.34 -24.11 10.99
CA ALA A 823 -1.07 -23.43 10.81
C ALA A 823 -1.12 -21.94 11.20
N LEU A 824 -2.23 -21.23 10.91
CA LEU A 824 -2.31 -19.77 11.08
C LEU A 824 -2.76 -19.30 12.47
N ILE A 825 -3.63 -20.07 13.14
CA ILE A 825 -4.38 -19.60 14.32
C ILE A 825 -3.78 -20.14 15.64
N PRO A 826 -3.68 -21.46 15.88
CA PRO A 826 -3.20 -21.98 17.17
C PRO A 826 -1.75 -21.60 17.53
N PRO A 827 -0.76 -21.63 16.63
CA PRO A 827 0.60 -21.18 16.94
C PRO A 827 0.63 -19.72 17.39
N ARG A 828 -0.17 -18.86 16.74
CA ARG A 828 -0.29 -17.46 17.12
C ARG A 828 -0.97 -17.28 18.47
N GLN A 829 -2.09 -17.97 18.69
CA GLN A 829 -2.79 -17.96 19.97
C GLN A 829 -1.84 -18.35 21.10
N ARG A 830 -1.08 -19.43 20.94
CA ARG A 830 -0.07 -19.87 21.92
C ARG A 830 0.97 -18.80 22.23
N ARG A 831 1.45 -18.06 21.21
CA ARG A 831 2.38 -16.94 21.43
C ARG A 831 1.74 -15.73 22.12
N MET A 832 0.44 -15.49 21.88
CA MET A 832 -0.28 -14.33 22.40
C MET A 832 -0.77 -14.52 23.83
N VAL A 833 -1.36 -15.68 24.13
CA VAL A 833 -2.08 -15.95 25.38
C VAL A 833 -1.70 -17.30 26.01
N GLY A 834 -0.69 -18.00 25.49
CA GLY A 834 -0.31 -19.33 25.98
C GLY A 834 -1.38 -20.37 25.69
N ASP A 835 -1.56 -21.30 26.62
CA ASP A 835 -2.57 -22.37 26.52
C ASP A 835 -3.96 -21.92 27.03
N ALA A 836 -4.17 -20.62 27.25
CA ALA A 836 -5.45 -20.09 27.67
C ALA A 836 -6.53 -20.32 26.59
N SER A 837 -7.66 -20.89 27.01
CA SER A 837 -8.80 -21.10 26.13
C SER A 837 -9.48 -19.78 25.80
N LEU A 838 -9.57 -19.49 24.50
CA LEU A 838 -10.37 -18.39 23.96
C LEU A 838 -11.82 -18.79 23.68
N CYS A 839 -12.17 -20.08 23.87
CA CYS A 839 -13.52 -20.56 23.66
C CYS A 839 -14.51 -19.83 24.57
N ILE A 840 -15.61 -19.43 23.96
CA ILE A 840 -16.78 -18.91 24.64
C ILE A 840 -17.78 -20.05 24.70
N GLU A 841 -17.99 -20.58 25.90
CA GLU A 841 -19.06 -21.54 26.14
C GLU A 841 -20.38 -20.81 25.87
N VAL A 842 -21.23 -21.42 25.04
CA VAL A 842 -22.61 -20.97 24.90
C VAL A 842 -23.26 -21.32 26.23
N GLU A 843 -23.72 -20.33 26.99
CA GLU A 843 -24.62 -20.62 28.11
C GLU A 843 -25.87 -21.25 27.48
N ASP A 844 -26.07 -22.55 27.72
CA ASP A 844 -27.27 -23.28 27.33
C ASP A 844 -28.45 -22.69 28.13
N ASP A 845 -29.12 -21.70 27.55
CA ASP A 845 -30.42 -21.18 28.01
C ASP A 845 -31.58 -22.13 27.65
#